data_AF-A0AAW1BKS8-F1
#
_entry.id   AF-A0AAW1BKS8-F1
#
_cell.length_a   1.000
_cell.length_b   1.000
_cell.length_c   1.000
_cell.angle_alpha   90.00
_cell.angle_beta   90.00
_cell.angle_gamma   90.00
#
_symmetry.space_group_name_H-M   'P 1'
#
loop_
_entity.id
_entity.type
_entity.pdbx_description
1 polymer ?
#
loop_
_entity_poly.entity_id
_entity_poly.type
_entity_poly.pdbx_seq_one_letter_code
_entity_poly.pdbx_strand_id
1 'polypeptide(L)'
;MPVCVYVYVHGNFTRQPHLAGTQENLHLAEQIQANWKAFGLDSVQLAPYDVLLSYPNETRPNYISLIDEQGQEIFNTSLSEPVPAGYETIEDIVPPYSAFSAQGQPEGDLVYVNYGRIEDFHRLEREMGINCSGKIVIVRYGKIFRGNKVKNAYLAGAKGIILYSDPADSCAPGVQPYPDGWNLPGAGAQRGNVLLLDGAGDPLTPGYPAKEYAYRLEEAQSAANLNIPVHPIGYHDAEKLLKEMGGAPAPDNSWKGRLSVPYNVGPGFIGISSKRKVRMHIYSFKQVRRIYNVIGILRGTTEPDRYVILGGHRDSWVFGGIDPQSGAAVVHEIVRSFGKLKQEGWRPRRTIIFASWDAEEFGLMGSTEWAEENVKILQERAVAYINADSSIEGNYTLRVDCTPSMHSLVYNLTKEIPSPDEGFEGKSLFESWYEKNPSREYEGFPRINKLGSGNDFEVFFQRLGIASGRARYTKNFKVDKFSSYPVYHSVYETYEIVEKFYDPTFKNHLAVAQVRGGLVFELADAVILPFDCRDYAKALNSYVDIIYNLTMKYRAAMEAHNVSLALLRDSIKTFSEVADEFHRRLQLVDINNPIEVRSWNDQLMFLERAFIDPLGLPGRPFYRHIIFAPNNHNKYAGVSFPGIYDALFDIDNKADQQKAWEEVKKQIFIAAFTVRAAAGTLNETPCEDATTPVHRPSWLSECVRARAPERERFGSGRGGGWGLPRRDGNPPVPRPAPAVLGLESEMGRWKVVLCSWLGIAALLALFLMGFLAGWLVKTLIGPPGTSEVFVSVRRQLFSEMKAENIQGFLHSFTRFPHVAGTEQNLRLARQIQTQWKTFGLDTAELVHYDVLLSYPNQSSPNYVSITDDGRKEIFNTSLFEPPPEGYANISGVLPPYNAFSAQGEPLADLVYVNYGRTEDFFKLEREMGINCTEKILIARYGKIFRGNKVKNAILAGAKGIILYSDPADYCAPGVKPYPEGWNLPGQGVQRGNVLNLNGAGDPLTPGYPAKEYMFRLDVSDGVGISTIPVHPISYHDAEVLLRFMGGSAAPDKSWKGNLNVSYNVGPGFLDHYSTSQS
;
A
#
# COMPACT_ATOMS: atom_id res chain seq x y z
N MET A 1 -32.11 -17.88 -16.26
CA MET A 1 -31.12 -17.15 -15.46
C MET A 1 -31.64 -16.65 -14.09
N PRO A 2 -32.87 -16.12 -13.91
CA PRO A 2 -33.30 -15.58 -12.60
C PRO A 2 -33.19 -16.56 -11.41
N VAL A 3 -33.34 -17.87 -11.67
CA VAL A 3 -33.35 -18.93 -10.66
C VAL A 3 -32.05 -19.01 -9.84
N CYS A 4 -30.88 -18.66 -10.39
CA CYS A 4 -29.60 -18.88 -9.69
C CYS A 4 -29.36 -17.87 -8.56
N VAL A 5 -29.59 -16.57 -8.78
CA VAL A 5 -29.41 -15.55 -7.73
C VAL A 5 -30.39 -15.79 -6.59
N TYR A 6 -31.66 -16.06 -6.92
CA TYR A 6 -32.72 -16.46 -5.99
C TYR A 6 -32.27 -17.60 -5.04
N VAL A 7 -31.69 -18.67 -5.62
CA VAL A 7 -31.21 -19.84 -4.85
C VAL A 7 -30.08 -19.50 -3.89
N TYR A 8 -29.16 -18.56 -4.23
CA TYR A 8 -28.08 -18.20 -3.31
C TYR A 8 -28.56 -17.34 -2.13
N VAL A 9 -29.42 -16.33 -2.39
CA VAL A 9 -29.92 -15.46 -1.31
C VAL A 9 -30.85 -16.25 -0.36
N HIS A 10 -31.81 -17.04 -0.87
CA HIS A 10 -32.77 -17.80 -0.03
C HIS A 10 -32.21 -19.12 0.53
N GLY A 11 -31.35 -19.80 -0.24
CA GLY A 11 -31.01 -21.20 0.00
C GLY A 11 -29.88 -21.43 0.99
N ASN A 12 -28.89 -20.53 1.01
CA ASN A 12 -27.63 -20.78 1.73
C ASN A 12 -27.14 -19.59 2.58
N PHE A 13 -27.24 -18.34 2.09
CA PHE A 13 -26.41 -17.25 2.65
C PHE A 13 -27.08 -16.39 3.75
N THR A 14 -28.41 -16.41 3.88
CA THR A 14 -29.16 -15.51 4.79
C THR A 14 -29.92 -16.23 5.92
N ARG A 15 -29.78 -17.57 6.02
CA ARG A 15 -30.58 -18.40 6.94
C ARG A 15 -30.13 -18.36 8.39
N GLN A 16 -28.87 -18.01 8.63
CA GLN A 16 -28.24 -17.98 9.94
C GLN A 16 -27.49 -16.65 10.11
N PRO A 17 -27.33 -16.15 11.34
CA PRO A 17 -26.49 -14.99 11.62
C PRO A 17 -25.01 -15.27 11.31
N HIS A 18 -24.38 -14.48 10.44
CA HIS A 18 -23.00 -14.70 9.99
C HIS A 18 -22.07 -13.55 10.34
N LEU A 19 -22.12 -13.12 11.61
CA LEU A 19 -21.26 -12.07 12.16
C LEU A 19 -19.77 -12.39 12.01
N ALA A 20 -18.93 -11.39 11.74
CA ALA A 20 -17.50 -11.58 11.58
C ALA A 20 -16.86 -12.30 12.78
N GLY A 21 -15.90 -13.19 12.52
CA GLY A 21 -15.22 -13.98 13.56
C GLY A 21 -16.12 -14.95 14.35
N THR A 22 -17.27 -15.37 13.79
CA THR A 22 -18.08 -16.49 14.30
C THR A 22 -17.85 -17.78 13.50
N GLN A 23 -18.31 -18.91 14.04
CA GLN A 23 -18.20 -20.22 13.40
C GLN A 23 -19.05 -20.33 12.14
N GLU A 24 -20.24 -19.71 12.10
CA GLU A 24 -21.13 -19.74 10.94
C GLU A 24 -20.55 -18.95 9.76
N ASN A 25 -19.94 -17.78 10.02
CA ASN A 25 -19.28 -17.01 8.98
C ASN A 25 -18.04 -17.73 8.40
N LEU A 26 -17.34 -18.56 9.20
CA LEU A 26 -16.31 -19.47 8.70
C LEU A 26 -16.94 -20.60 7.85
N HIS A 27 -18.05 -21.21 8.29
CA HIS A 27 -18.75 -22.22 7.48
C HIS A 27 -19.17 -21.67 6.11
N LEU A 28 -19.69 -20.44 6.08
CA LEU A 28 -20.03 -19.73 4.84
C LEU A 28 -18.78 -19.44 3.96
N ALA A 29 -17.65 -19.10 4.56
CA ALA A 29 -16.38 -18.95 3.84
C ALA A 29 -15.90 -20.27 3.20
N GLU A 30 -16.01 -21.38 3.93
CA GLU A 30 -15.70 -22.73 3.43
C GLU A 30 -16.65 -23.16 2.31
N GLN A 31 -17.95 -22.85 2.44
CA GLN A 31 -18.95 -23.11 1.40
C GLN A 31 -18.66 -22.32 0.12
N ILE A 32 -18.33 -21.02 0.23
CA ILE A 32 -17.94 -20.19 -0.92
C ILE A 32 -16.66 -20.74 -1.56
N GLN A 33 -15.66 -21.14 -0.76
CA GLN A 33 -14.43 -21.75 -1.25
C GLN A 33 -14.69 -23.04 -2.05
N ALA A 34 -15.55 -23.94 -1.52
CA ALA A 34 -15.92 -25.19 -2.17
C ALA A 34 -16.66 -24.93 -3.50
N ASN A 35 -17.64 -24.01 -3.48
CA ASN A 35 -18.40 -23.63 -4.67
C ASN A 35 -17.51 -23.03 -5.76
N TRP A 36 -16.60 -22.11 -5.42
CA TRP A 36 -15.69 -21.49 -6.40
C TRP A 36 -14.68 -22.49 -6.99
N LYS A 37 -14.26 -23.49 -6.22
CA LYS A 37 -13.48 -24.64 -6.74
C LYS A 37 -14.32 -25.45 -7.74
N ALA A 38 -15.58 -25.74 -7.41
CA ALA A 38 -16.50 -26.50 -8.28
C ALA A 38 -16.89 -25.73 -9.56
N PHE A 39 -17.00 -24.40 -9.50
CA PHE A 39 -17.19 -23.55 -10.69
C PHE A 39 -15.94 -23.54 -11.59
N GLY A 40 -14.79 -23.93 -11.07
CA GLY A 40 -13.58 -24.17 -11.84
C GLY A 40 -12.57 -23.03 -11.84
N LEU A 41 -12.49 -22.21 -10.79
CA LEU A 41 -11.35 -21.28 -10.63
C LEU A 41 -10.01 -22.05 -10.57
N ASP A 42 -8.89 -21.40 -10.91
CA ASP A 42 -7.57 -22.06 -10.95
C ASP A 42 -6.99 -22.32 -9.56
N SER A 43 -7.30 -21.45 -8.61
CA SER A 43 -7.00 -21.64 -7.19
C SER A 43 -8.05 -20.90 -6.37
N VAL A 44 -8.37 -21.47 -5.20
CA VAL A 44 -9.22 -20.81 -4.20
C VAL A 44 -8.70 -21.17 -2.81
N GLN A 45 -8.42 -20.16 -2.00
CA GLN A 45 -7.82 -20.30 -0.67
C GLN A 45 -8.54 -19.39 0.35
N LEU A 46 -8.45 -19.75 1.64
CA LEU A 46 -8.74 -18.80 2.71
C LEU A 46 -7.48 -17.98 3.02
N ALA A 47 -7.62 -16.68 3.24
CA ALA A 47 -6.56 -15.81 3.75
C ALA A 47 -6.91 -15.38 5.19
N PRO A 48 -6.25 -15.98 6.21
CA PRO A 48 -6.53 -15.71 7.61
C PRO A 48 -5.76 -14.50 8.17
N TYR A 49 -6.44 -13.77 9.08
CA TYR A 49 -5.89 -12.68 9.91
C TYR A 49 -6.49 -12.72 11.31
N ASP A 50 -5.74 -12.27 12.33
CA ASP A 50 -6.16 -12.20 13.73
C ASP A 50 -6.31 -10.73 14.15
N VAL A 51 -7.51 -10.17 13.92
CA VAL A 51 -7.84 -8.75 14.08
C VAL A 51 -8.63 -8.49 15.37
N LEU A 52 -8.61 -7.26 15.87
CA LEU A 52 -9.44 -6.87 17.01
C LEU A 52 -10.90 -6.69 16.59
N LEU A 53 -11.77 -7.55 17.12
CA LEU A 53 -13.23 -7.43 17.01
C LEU A 53 -13.84 -7.05 18.37
N SER A 54 -15.16 -6.86 18.43
CA SER A 54 -15.88 -6.48 19.65
C SER A 54 -17.26 -7.13 19.68
N TYR A 55 -17.77 -7.50 20.86
CA TYR A 55 -19.05 -8.18 21.02
C TYR A 55 -19.77 -7.72 22.30
N PRO A 56 -21.11 -7.77 22.38
CA PRO A 56 -21.85 -7.60 23.63
C PRO A 56 -21.58 -8.76 24.59
N ASN A 57 -21.74 -8.53 25.90
CA ASN A 57 -21.61 -9.59 26.90
C ASN A 57 -22.98 -10.26 27.15
N GLU A 58 -23.10 -11.55 26.84
CA GLU A 58 -24.33 -12.33 26.99
C GLU A 58 -24.84 -12.37 28.45
N THR A 59 -23.92 -12.46 29.42
CA THR A 59 -24.27 -12.52 30.86
C THR A 59 -24.58 -11.15 31.47
N ARG A 60 -24.20 -10.07 30.79
CA ARG A 60 -24.38 -8.68 31.22
C ARG A 60 -24.82 -7.85 30.01
N PRO A 61 -26.11 -7.92 29.62
CA PRO A 61 -26.59 -7.25 28.43
C PRO A 61 -26.43 -5.74 28.54
N ASN A 62 -26.26 -5.10 27.38
CA ASN A 62 -26.23 -3.65 27.28
C ASN A 62 -27.66 -3.09 27.35
N TYR A 63 -27.87 -2.00 28.09
CA TYR A 63 -29.15 -1.26 28.08
C TYR A 63 -28.98 0.19 28.56
N ILE A 64 -30.05 0.97 28.42
CA ILE A 64 -30.17 2.32 28.98
C ILE A 64 -31.35 2.33 29.95
N SER A 65 -31.20 3.06 31.05
CA SER A 65 -32.23 3.23 32.09
C SER A 65 -32.52 4.71 32.33
N LEU A 66 -33.78 5.02 32.65
CA LEU A 66 -34.21 6.27 33.25
C LEU A 66 -34.37 6.04 34.75
N ILE A 67 -33.62 6.80 35.57
CA ILE A 67 -33.61 6.65 37.04
C ILE A 67 -34.23 7.87 37.73
N ASP A 68 -34.73 7.68 38.96
CA ASP A 68 -35.12 8.76 39.87
C ASP A 68 -33.96 9.28 40.74
N GLU A 69 -34.28 10.14 41.70
CA GLU A 69 -33.36 10.73 42.68
C GLU A 69 -32.74 9.69 43.62
N GLN A 70 -33.46 8.58 43.86
CA GLN A 70 -33.04 7.48 44.70
C GLN A 70 -32.17 6.48 43.91
N GLY A 71 -32.04 6.67 42.60
CA GLY A 71 -31.28 5.81 41.70
C GLY A 71 -32.04 4.57 41.23
N GLN A 72 -33.35 4.48 41.50
CA GLN A 72 -34.21 3.38 41.08
C GLN A 72 -34.54 3.50 39.59
N GLU A 73 -34.45 2.39 38.85
CA GLU A 73 -34.79 2.32 37.44
C GLU A 73 -36.33 2.37 37.25
N ILE A 74 -36.82 3.38 36.52
CA ILE A 74 -38.25 3.61 36.22
C ILE A 74 -38.62 3.06 34.84
N PHE A 75 -37.66 3.09 33.90
CA PHE A 75 -37.81 2.60 32.54
C PHE A 75 -36.45 2.08 32.07
N ASN A 76 -36.44 0.91 31.45
CA ASN A 76 -35.28 0.31 30.80
C ASN A 76 -35.59 0.08 29.32
N THR A 77 -34.61 0.31 28.45
CA THR A 77 -34.72 0.02 27.02
C THR A 77 -34.74 -1.48 26.74
N SER A 78 -35.21 -1.84 25.55
CA SER A 78 -35.23 -3.21 25.04
C SER A 78 -33.82 -3.81 25.03
N LEU A 79 -33.68 -5.08 25.47
CA LEU A 79 -32.39 -5.79 25.46
C LEU A 79 -32.04 -6.39 24.08
N SER A 80 -33.07 -6.66 23.27
CA SER A 80 -32.97 -7.22 21.93
C SER A 80 -34.13 -6.71 21.06
N GLU A 81 -34.00 -6.88 19.75
CA GLU A 81 -35.12 -6.69 18.84
C GLU A 81 -36.07 -7.90 18.88
N PRO A 82 -37.38 -7.71 18.62
CA PRO A 82 -38.29 -8.82 18.34
C PRO A 82 -37.83 -9.61 17.11
N VAL A 83 -37.66 -10.93 17.28
CA VAL A 83 -37.22 -11.85 16.23
C VAL A 83 -38.21 -11.82 15.04
N PRO A 84 -37.73 -11.71 13.78
CA PRO A 84 -38.58 -11.77 12.60
C PRO A 84 -39.34 -13.09 12.48
N ALA A 85 -40.56 -13.04 11.94
CA ALA A 85 -41.35 -14.24 11.67
C ALA A 85 -40.62 -15.19 10.70
N GLY A 86 -40.56 -16.48 11.03
CA GLY A 86 -39.79 -17.50 10.31
C GLY A 86 -38.38 -17.77 10.86
N TYR A 87 -37.89 -16.95 11.80
CA TYR A 87 -36.55 -17.05 12.40
C TYR A 87 -36.61 -17.35 13.91
N GLU A 88 -37.77 -17.82 14.43
CA GLU A 88 -38.03 -18.00 15.88
C GLU A 88 -37.17 -19.10 16.54
N THR A 89 -36.48 -19.92 15.75
CA THR A 89 -35.59 -21.00 16.21
C THR A 89 -34.10 -20.63 16.17
N ILE A 90 -33.78 -19.39 15.82
CA ILE A 90 -32.40 -18.88 15.72
C ILE A 90 -31.99 -18.29 17.08
N GLU A 91 -30.98 -18.88 17.72
CA GLU A 91 -30.58 -18.53 19.10
C GLU A 91 -29.40 -17.53 19.18
N ASP A 92 -28.63 -17.37 18.09
CA ASP A 92 -27.37 -16.63 18.04
C ASP A 92 -27.48 -15.20 17.44
N ILE A 93 -28.69 -14.64 17.40
CA ILE A 93 -28.93 -13.24 16.99
C ILE A 93 -28.27 -12.29 18.00
N VAL A 94 -27.16 -11.65 17.58
CA VAL A 94 -26.46 -10.66 18.41
C VAL A 94 -27.38 -9.48 18.75
N PRO A 95 -27.53 -9.08 20.03
CA PRO A 95 -28.38 -7.95 20.41
C PRO A 95 -27.83 -6.63 19.85
N PRO A 96 -28.65 -5.56 19.74
CA PRO A 96 -28.19 -4.26 19.26
C PRO A 96 -27.05 -3.70 20.11
N TYR A 97 -25.95 -3.30 19.46
CA TYR A 97 -24.82 -2.65 20.11
C TYR A 97 -24.02 -1.82 19.10
N SER A 98 -23.16 -0.94 19.62
CA SER A 98 -22.13 -0.28 18.83
C SER A 98 -20.80 -0.97 19.09
N ALA A 99 -20.19 -1.57 18.06
CA ALA A 99 -18.93 -2.29 18.24
C ALA A 99 -17.79 -1.32 18.59
N PHE A 100 -16.87 -1.79 19.45
CA PHE A 100 -15.76 -1.04 20.05
C PHE A 100 -16.14 0.06 21.06
N SER A 101 -17.44 0.22 21.35
CA SER A 101 -17.97 1.08 22.42
C SER A 101 -17.22 0.90 23.75
N ALA A 102 -16.97 2.01 24.47
CA ALA A 102 -16.33 1.96 25.78
C ALA A 102 -17.25 1.29 26.82
N GLN A 103 -16.68 0.52 27.74
CA GLN A 103 -17.41 0.02 28.90
C GLN A 103 -17.69 1.13 29.90
N GLY A 104 -18.83 1.07 30.58
CA GLY A 104 -19.13 2.00 31.66
C GLY A 104 -20.60 2.11 32.04
N GLN A 105 -20.84 2.81 33.16
CA GLN A 105 -22.17 3.15 33.67
C GLN A 105 -22.38 4.67 33.86
N PRO A 106 -22.20 5.51 32.83
CA PRO A 106 -22.36 6.96 32.96
C PRO A 106 -23.81 7.33 33.30
N GLU A 107 -23.99 8.20 34.30
CA GLU A 107 -25.28 8.73 34.75
C GLU A 107 -25.36 10.26 34.64
N GLY A 108 -26.42 10.81 34.05
CA GLY A 108 -26.78 12.24 34.17
C GLY A 108 -27.80 12.71 33.16
N ASP A 109 -27.90 14.03 33.04
CA ASP A 109 -28.93 14.68 32.21
C ASP A 109 -28.72 14.41 30.72
N LEU A 110 -29.84 14.32 30.01
CA LEU A 110 -29.91 14.06 28.57
C LEU A 110 -29.90 15.37 27.78
N VAL A 111 -29.17 15.41 26.67
CA VAL A 111 -29.18 16.51 25.69
C VAL A 111 -29.41 15.93 24.29
N TYR A 112 -30.37 16.46 23.54
CA TYR A 112 -30.62 16.04 22.16
C TYR A 112 -29.77 16.87 21.20
N VAL A 113 -28.97 16.22 20.35
CA VAL A 113 -27.97 16.88 19.48
C VAL A 113 -28.21 16.60 17.99
N ASN A 114 -29.48 16.49 17.59
CA ASN A 114 -29.86 16.30 16.19
C ASN A 114 -29.11 15.12 15.54
N TYR A 115 -28.30 15.35 14.50
CA TYR A 115 -27.49 14.31 13.85
C TYR A 115 -26.06 14.21 14.39
N GLY A 116 -25.69 14.94 15.46
CA GLY A 116 -24.37 14.89 16.08
C GLY A 116 -23.24 15.36 15.15
N ARG A 117 -23.56 16.20 14.18
CA ARG A 117 -22.58 16.80 13.27
C ARG A 117 -21.84 17.93 13.99
N ILE A 118 -20.69 18.33 13.47
CA ILE A 118 -19.88 19.37 14.11
C ILE A 118 -20.64 20.71 14.17
N GLU A 119 -21.46 21.00 13.14
CA GLU A 119 -22.38 22.14 13.13
C GLU A 119 -23.53 22.02 14.14
N ASP A 120 -23.98 20.80 14.49
CA ASP A 120 -25.01 20.61 15.52
C ASP A 120 -24.44 20.93 16.91
N PHE A 121 -23.21 20.50 17.20
CA PHE A 121 -22.51 20.83 18.46
C PHE A 121 -22.08 22.30 18.54
N HIS A 122 -21.54 22.88 17.46
CA HIS A 122 -21.24 24.31 17.39
C HIS A 122 -22.48 25.16 17.65
N ARG A 123 -23.66 24.74 17.17
CA ARG A 123 -24.91 25.45 17.43
C ARG A 123 -25.33 25.40 18.90
N LEU A 124 -25.23 24.24 19.55
CA LEU A 124 -25.51 24.11 20.97
C LEU A 124 -24.62 25.04 21.80
N GLU A 125 -23.32 25.03 21.55
CA GLU A 125 -22.33 25.82 22.29
C GLU A 125 -22.43 27.32 21.96
N ARG A 126 -22.33 27.69 20.68
CA ARG A 126 -22.13 29.06 20.21
C ARG A 126 -23.44 29.86 20.05
N GLU A 127 -24.57 29.22 19.77
CA GLU A 127 -25.87 29.89 19.58
C GLU A 127 -26.84 29.68 20.75
N MET A 128 -26.86 28.48 21.36
CA MET A 128 -27.85 28.12 22.39
C MET A 128 -27.33 28.17 23.83
N GLY A 129 -26.01 28.30 24.04
CA GLY A 129 -25.39 28.30 25.37
C GLY A 129 -25.47 26.96 26.11
N ILE A 130 -25.67 25.85 25.39
CA ILE A 130 -25.85 24.50 25.94
C ILE A 130 -24.51 23.77 25.97
N ASN A 131 -24.01 23.53 27.18
CA ASN A 131 -22.76 22.80 27.41
C ASN A 131 -23.03 21.29 27.56
N CYS A 132 -22.46 20.47 26.65
CA CYS A 132 -22.57 19.01 26.66
C CYS A 132 -21.65 18.32 27.68
N SER A 133 -20.74 19.08 28.33
CA SER A 133 -19.78 18.55 29.30
C SER A 133 -20.47 17.80 30.44
N GLY A 134 -20.05 16.55 30.64
CA GLY A 134 -20.60 15.63 31.64
C GLY A 134 -22.04 15.16 31.38
N LYS A 135 -22.63 15.45 30.22
CA LYS A 135 -24.00 15.04 29.84
C LYS A 135 -24.00 13.75 29.03
N ILE A 136 -25.16 13.09 28.96
CA ILE A 136 -25.40 12.03 27.97
C ILE A 136 -26.07 12.70 26.78
N VAL A 137 -25.57 12.45 25.57
CA VAL A 137 -26.18 13.00 24.35
C VAL A 137 -27.02 11.95 23.65
N ILE A 138 -28.20 12.32 23.16
CA ILE A 138 -29.02 11.48 22.26
C ILE A 138 -29.01 12.07 20.85
N VAL A 139 -28.72 11.23 19.88
CA VAL A 139 -28.39 11.62 18.50
C VAL A 139 -29.09 10.68 17.52
N ARG A 140 -29.75 11.22 16.51
CA ARG A 140 -30.32 10.39 15.43
C ARG A 140 -29.27 9.95 14.42
N TYR A 141 -29.43 8.74 13.90
CA TYR A 141 -28.67 8.21 12.76
C TYR A 141 -28.89 9.05 11.49
N GLY A 142 -28.01 8.86 10.49
CA GLY A 142 -28.06 9.56 9.22
C GLY A 142 -27.15 10.79 9.12
N LYS A 143 -27.11 11.35 7.89
CA LYS A 143 -26.24 12.44 7.39
C LYS A 143 -24.73 12.15 7.42
N ILE A 144 -24.19 11.75 8.57
CA ILE A 144 -22.75 11.46 8.77
C ILE A 144 -22.53 10.06 9.35
N PHE A 145 -21.34 9.51 9.12
CA PHE A 145 -20.91 8.24 9.71
C PHE A 145 -20.94 8.27 11.25
N ARG A 146 -21.30 7.13 11.86
CA ARG A 146 -21.57 7.01 13.29
C ARG A 146 -20.33 7.26 14.18
N GLY A 147 -19.14 6.85 13.76
CA GLY A 147 -17.89 7.20 14.46
C GLY A 147 -17.61 8.71 14.50
N ASN A 148 -17.97 9.47 13.45
CA ASN A 148 -17.86 10.94 13.49
C ASN A 148 -18.79 11.55 14.57
N LYS A 149 -20.01 11.01 14.76
CA LYS A 149 -20.93 11.45 15.82
C LYS A 149 -20.31 11.25 17.21
N VAL A 150 -19.67 10.10 17.44
CA VAL A 150 -19.00 9.76 18.71
C VAL A 150 -17.79 10.67 18.96
N LYS A 151 -16.93 10.91 17.96
CA LYS A 151 -15.81 11.88 18.05
C LYS A 151 -16.31 13.28 18.39
N ASN A 152 -17.36 13.77 17.72
CA ASN A 152 -17.91 15.09 17.98
C ASN A 152 -18.49 15.19 19.41
N ALA A 153 -19.21 14.16 19.87
CA ALA A 153 -19.74 14.10 21.23
C ALA A 153 -18.63 14.09 22.30
N TYR A 154 -17.58 13.31 22.08
CA TYR A 154 -16.41 13.26 22.96
C TYR A 154 -15.70 14.62 23.03
N LEU A 155 -15.46 15.27 21.88
CA LEU A 155 -14.86 16.61 21.82
C LEU A 155 -15.72 17.68 22.51
N ALA A 156 -17.05 17.54 22.49
CA ALA A 156 -17.98 18.38 23.24
C ALA A 156 -18.09 18.03 24.75
N GLY A 157 -17.27 17.10 25.25
CA GLY A 157 -17.22 16.69 26.65
C GLY A 157 -18.39 15.80 27.12
N ALA A 158 -19.19 15.25 26.20
CA ALA A 158 -20.23 14.28 26.57
C ALA A 158 -19.58 13.05 27.20
N LYS A 159 -20.24 12.45 28.21
CA LYS A 159 -19.73 11.25 28.90
C LYS A 159 -20.33 9.93 28.38
N GLY A 160 -21.19 10.00 27.37
CA GLY A 160 -21.89 8.87 26.77
C GLY A 160 -22.84 9.34 25.69
N ILE A 161 -23.12 8.48 24.71
CA ILE A 161 -23.92 8.80 23.52
C ILE A 161 -24.90 7.68 23.18
N ILE A 162 -26.16 8.07 23.01
CA ILE A 162 -27.28 7.22 22.60
C ILE A 162 -27.57 7.51 21.13
N LEU A 163 -27.56 6.47 20.30
CA LEU A 163 -27.89 6.56 18.88
C LEU A 163 -29.29 5.98 18.63
N TYR A 164 -30.11 6.61 17.79
CA TYR A 164 -31.43 6.07 17.45
C TYR A 164 -31.85 6.34 16.00
N SER A 165 -32.69 5.48 15.45
CA SER A 165 -33.20 5.59 14.08
C SER A 165 -34.52 6.37 14.05
N ASP A 166 -34.47 7.70 13.96
CA ASP A 166 -35.69 8.52 13.91
C ASP A 166 -36.53 8.19 12.66
N PRO A 167 -37.86 7.99 12.76
CA PRO A 167 -38.72 7.72 11.61
C PRO A 167 -38.62 8.77 10.50
N ALA A 168 -38.18 10.00 10.78
CA ALA A 168 -37.79 10.99 9.77
C ALA A 168 -36.78 10.44 8.75
N ASP A 169 -35.81 9.67 9.21
CA ASP A 169 -34.64 9.21 8.46
C ASP A 169 -34.62 7.68 8.22
N SER A 170 -35.55 6.93 8.81
CA SER A 170 -35.66 5.46 8.68
C SER A 170 -37.03 4.93 8.24
N CYS A 171 -38.06 5.76 7.98
CA CYS A 171 -39.37 5.28 7.52
C CYS A 171 -39.90 6.07 6.31
N ALA A 172 -40.15 5.39 5.18
CA ALA A 172 -40.83 5.99 4.04
C ALA A 172 -42.29 6.36 4.37
N PRO A 173 -42.80 7.54 3.94
CA PRO A 173 -44.20 7.92 4.16
C PRO A 173 -45.17 6.91 3.51
N GLY A 174 -46.23 6.54 4.24
CA GLY A 174 -47.29 5.66 3.72
C GLY A 174 -46.96 4.17 3.65
N VAL A 175 -45.76 3.75 4.06
CA VAL A 175 -45.31 2.35 4.05
C VAL A 175 -45.44 1.75 5.46
N GLN A 176 -45.91 0.50 5.55
CA GLN A 176 -46.00 -0.22 6.83
C GLN A 176 -44.62 -0.70 7.32
N PRO A 177 -44.41 -0.83 8.64
CA PRO A 177 -43.24 -1.52 9.17
C PRO A 177 -43.20 -3.00 8.77
N TYR A 178 -42.01 -3.59 8.80
CA TYR A 178 -41.84 -5.05 8.65
C TYR A 178 -42.65 -5.80 9.72
N PRO A 179 -43.35 -6.92 9.39
CA PRO A 179 -43.28 -7.70 8.15
C PRO A 179 -44.23 -7.27 7.02
N ASP A 180 -45.20 -6.38 7.28
CA ASP A 180 -46.25 -6.01 6.32
C ASP A 180 -45.81 -4.93 5.31
N GLY A 181 -44.63 -4.35 5.53
CA GLY A 181 -43.94 -3.47 4.58
C GLY A 181 -42.45 -3.44 4.85
N TRP A 182 -41.76 -2.48 4.23
CA TRP A 182 -40.29 -2.38 4.27
C TRP A 182 -39.76 -1.27 5.20
N ASN A 183 -40.62 -0.65 6.02
CA ASN A 183 -40.16 0.31 7.04
C ASN A 183 -39.57 -0.39 8.26
N LEU A 184 -38.68 0.32 8.96
CA LEU A 184 -38.11 -0.12 10.23
C LEU A 184 -39.21 -0.25 11.29
N PRO A 185 -39.36 -1.39 11.98
CA PRO A 185 -40.21 -1.52 13.16
C PRO A 185 -39.69 -0.68 14.34
N GLY A 186 -40.57 -0.25 15.24
CA GLY A 186 -40.18 0.70 16.31
C GLY A 186 -39.27 0.17 17.41
N ALA A 187 -39.15 -1.14 17.55
CA ALA A 187 -38.11 -1.77 18.36
C ALA A 187 -36.78 -1.97 17.60
N GLY A 188 -36.78 -1.81 16.27
CA GLY A 188 -35.64 -2.05 15.40
C GLY A 188 -34.51 -1.04 15.61
N ALA A 189 -33.28 -1.54 15.74
CA ALA A 189 -32.11 -0.76 16.14
C ALA A 189 -30.91 -1.05 15.22
N GLN A 190 -30.31 0.01 14.68
CA GLN A 190 -29.17 -0.07 13.76
C GLN A 190 -27.88 -0.40 14.52
N ARG A 191 -27.27 -1.56 14.26
CA ARG A 191 -25.91 -1.90 14.72
C ARG A 191 -24.83 -1.16 13.92
N GLY A 192 -23.57 -1.30 14.31
CA GLY A 192 -22.44 -0.74 13.55
C GLY A 192 -21.22 -0.47 14.41
N ASN A 193 -20.02 -0.55 13.81
CA ASN A 193 -18.80 -0.06 14.44
C ASN A 193 -18.81 1.47 14.59
N VAL A 194 -18.15 1.96 15.63
CA VAL A 194 -17.97 3.41 15.89
C VAL A 194 -16.51 3.86 15.85
N LEU A 195 -15.63 3.05 15.24
CA LEU A 195 -14.22 3.38 15.08
C LEU A 195 -14.00 4.51 14.06
N LEU A 196 -12.95 5.30 14.26
CA LEU A 196 -12.40 6.19 13.25
C LEU A 196 -10.99 5.74 12.91
N LEU A 197 -10.91 4.89 11.88
CA LEU A 197 -9.67 4.25 11.42
C LEU A 197 -8.88 5.11 10.43
N ASP A 198 -9.51 6.08 9.79
CA ASP A 198 -8.93 6.94 8.74
C ASP A 198 -8.06 6.17 7.69
N GLY A 199 -8.52 4.97 7.31
CA GLY A 199 -7.88 4.07 6.32
C GLY A 199 -6.89 3.04 6.89
N ALA A 200 -6.81 2.87 8.21
CA ALA A 200 -5.80 2.03 8.88
C ALA A 200 -5.96 0.52 8.67
N GLY A 201 -7.16 -0.05 8.80
CA GLY A 201 -7.36 -1.50 8.96
C GLY A 201 -7.57 -1.87 10.43
N ASP A 202 -7.03 -3.02 10.86
CA ASP A 202 -7.06 -3.43 12.27
C ASP A 202 -6.48 -2.33 13.18
N PRO A 203 -7.19 -1.88 14.23
CA PRO A 203 -6.68 -0.87 15.15
C PRO A 203 -5.31 -1.20 15.74
N LEU A 204 -4.96 -2.49 15.85
CA LEU A 204 -3.76 -2.95 16.50
C LEU A 204 -2.56 -3.14 15.56
N THR A 205 -2.76 -3.26 14.24
CA THR A 205 -1.67 -3.45 13.26
C THR A 205 -1.63 -2.39 12.13
N PRO A 206 -1.89 -1.10 12.39
CA PRO A 206 -2.03 -0.10 11.34
C PRO A 206 -0.76 0.02 10.47
N GLY A 207 -0.85 -0.39 9.19
CA GLY A 207 0.27 -0.39 8.25
C GLY A 207 0.85 -1.77 7.91
N TYR A 208 0.49 -2.82 8.65
CA TYR A 208 1.05 -4.17 8.54
C TYR A 208 -0.02 -5.25 8.76
N PRO A 209 -0.05 -6.32 7.93
CA PRO A 209 -1.10 -7.32 8.04
C PRO A 209 -1.10 -8.04 9.39
N ALA A 210 -2.28 -8.21 9.97
CA ALA A 210 -2.57 -8.87 11.26
C ALA A 210 -2.33 -10.39 11.26
N LYS A 211 -1.15 -10.84 10.84
CA LYS A 211 -0.71 -12.25 10.90
C LYS A 211 -0.46 -12.68 12.35
N GLU A 212 -0.24 -13.98 12.55
CA GLU A 212 0.04 -14.59 13.86
C GLU A 212 1.30 -14.00 14.52
N TYR A 213 2.32 -13.69 13.71
CA TYR A 213 3.58 -13.08 14.17
C TYR A 213 3.53 -11.53 14.23
N ALA A 214 2.41 -10.90 13.88
CA ALA A 214 2.32 -9.44 13.84
C ALA A 214 2.45 -8.83 15.24
N TYR A 215 3.27 -7.78 15.35
CA TYR A 215 3.26 -6.90 16.51
C TYR A 215 1.91 -6.18 16.57
N ARG A 216 1.28 -6.16 17.75
CA ARG A 216 0.01 -5.50 18.01
C ARG A 216 0.23 -4.36 18.99
N LEU A 217 -0.41 -3.22 18.72
CA LEU A 217 -0.43 -2.10 19.65
C LEU A 217 -1.21 -2.46 20.93
N GLU A 218 -0.72 -1.94 22.05
CA GLU A 218 -1.52 -1.15 23.01
C GLU A 218 -2.97 -0.81 22.58
N GLU A 219 -4.04 -1.40 23.12
CA GLU A 219 -5.40 -0.88 22.89
C GLU A 219 -5.45 0.63 23.22
N ALA A 220 -4.85 1.04 24.35
CA ALA A 220 -4.76 2.43 24.78
C ALA A 220 -3.99 3.36 23.80
N GLN A 221 -3.17 2.79 22.90
CA GLN A 221 -2.41 3.49 21.87
C GLN A 221 -3.06 3.41 20.48
N SER A 222 -4.13 2.63 20.35
CA SER A 222 -4.82 2.33 19.09
C SER A 222 -6.02 3.23 18.82
N ALA A 223 -6.54 3.18 17.59
CA ALA A 223 -7.83 3.78 17.24
C ALA A 223 -9.04 3.15 17.97
N ALA A 224 -8.87 2.00 18.64
CA ALA A 224 -9.90 1.37 19.45
C ALA A 224 -10.01 1.94 20.87
N ASN A 225 -9.13 2.88 21.28
CA ASN A 225 -9.24 3.59 22.55
C ASN A 225 -10.36 4.64 22.54
N LEU A 226 -11.61 4.18 22.57
CA LEU A 226 -12.79 5.04 22.73
C LEU A 226 -13.06 5.30 24.22
N ASN A 227 -13.20 6.58 24.58
CA ASN A 227 -13.29 7.03 25.97
C ASN A 227 -14.73 7.18 26.51
N ILE A 228 -15.76 6.99 25.68
CA ILE A 228 -17.17 7.18 26.06
C ILE A 228 -18.05 6.00 25.62
N PRO A 229 -19.00 5.54 26.46
CA PRO A 229 -19.93 4.50 26.06
C PRO A 229 -20.92 4.97 24.99
N VAL A 230 -21.19 4.07 24.04
CA VAL A 230 -22.07 4.26 22.89
C VAL A 230 -23.08 3.11 22.81
N HIS A 231 -24.36 3.40 22.52
CA HIS A 231 -25.38 2.37 22.37
C HIS A 231 -26.50 2.78 21.39
N PRO A 232 -26.94 1.90 20.47
CA PRO A 232 -28.08 2.12 19.61
C PRO A 232 -29.40 1.67 20.26
N ILE A 233 -30.49 2.38 20.01
CA ILE A 233 -31.84 2.00 20.46
C ILE A 233 -32.88 2.13 19.35
N GLY A 234 -33.97 1.37 19.49
CA GLY A 234 -35.17 1.52 18.66
C GLY A 234 -35.91 2.82 18.93
N TYR A 235 -36.71 3.27 17.98
CA TYR A 235 -37.36 4.59 18.06
C TYR A 235 -38.54 4.65 19.03
N HIS A 236 -39.14 3.51 19.41
CA HIS A 236 -40.09 3.43 20.53
C HIS A 236 -39.41 3.75 21.87
N ASP A 237 -38.18 3.27 22.08
CA ASP A 237 -37.41 3.55 23.29
C ASP A 237 -36.88 4.99 23.30
N ALA A 238 -36.46 5.50 22.12
CA ALA A 238 -36.12 6.91 21.96
C ALA A 238 -37.30 7.84 22.24
N GLU A 239 -38.52 7.46 21.86
CA GLU A 239 -39.74 8.22 22.20
C GLU A 239 -39.95 8.32 23.71
N LYS A 240 -39.70 7.24 24.49
CA LYS A 240 -39.78 7.30 25.95
C LYS A 240 -38.79 8.29 26.55
N LEU A 241 -37.55 8.29 26.05
CA LEU A 241 -36.50 9.22 26.51
C LEU A 241 -36.77 10.67 26.07
N LEU A 242 -37.31 10.90 24.88
CA LEU A 242 -37.52 12.24 24.32
C LEU A 242 -38.84 12.90 24.75
N LYS A 243 -39.83 12.13 25.22
CA LYS A 243 -41.18 12.63 25.56
C LYS A 243 -41.21 13.68 26.66
N GLU A 244 -40.39 13.52 27.70
CA GLU A 244 -40.37 14.39 28.89
C GLU A 244 -39.13 15.30 28.94
N MET A 245 -38.37 15.39 27.84
CA MET A 245 -37.20 16.26 27.68
C MET A 245 -37.54 17.72 27.99
N GLY A 246 -36.70 18.33 28.82
CA GLY A 246 -36.77 19.73 29.22
C GLY A 246 -35.93 20.66 28.37
N GLY A 247 -35.69 21.87 28.89
CA GLY A 247 -34.86 22.88 28.25
C GLY A 247 -35.53 23.58 27.06
N ALA A 248 -34.72 24.18 26.20
CA ALA A 248 -35.19 24.94 25.04
C ALA A 248 -35.84 24.02 23.98
N PRO A 249 -36.84 24.50 23.21
CA PRO A 249 -37.36 23.76 22.07
C PRO A 249 -36.30 23.61 20.96
N ALA A 250 -36.51 22.64 20.05
CA ALA A 250 -35.70 22.51 18.82
C ALA A 250 -35.55 23.87 18.11
N PRO A 251 -34.32 24.28 17.74
CA PRO A 251 -34.05 25.65 17.26
C PRO A 251 -34.67 25.94 15.88
N ASP A 252 -34.90 24.92 15.06
CA ASP A 252 -35.72 25.00 13.85
C ASP A 252 -36.26 23.62 13.42
N ASN A 253 -37.00 23.57 12.31
CA ASN A 253 -37.60 22.34 11.80
C ASN A 253 -36.59 21.27 11.35
N SER A 254 -35.33 21.63 11.04
CA SER A 254 -34.29 20.65 10.68
C SER A 254 -33.81 19.82 11.87
N TRP A 255 -34.16 20.24 13.10
CA TRP A 255 -33.90 19.50 14.34
C TRP A 255 -35.06 18.59 14.75
N LYS A 256 -36.25 18.75 14.18
CA LYS A 256 -37.40 17.88 14.47
C LYS A 256 -37.34 16.59 13.64
N GLY A 257 -37.85 15.51 14.22
CA GLY A 257 -38.03 14.22 13.56
C GLY A 257 -39.52 13.91 13.36
N ARG A 258 -39.90 12.62 13.40
CA ARG A 258 -41.30 12.16 13.26
C ARG A 258 -41.87 11.38 14.47
N LEU A 259 -41.20 11.40 15.62
CA LEU A 259 -41.77 10.90 16.89
C LEU A 259 -42.79 11.87 17.47
N SER A 260 -43.70 11.37 18.33
CA SER A 260 -44.77 12.16 18.95
C SER A 260 -44.27 12.90 20.21
N VAL A 261 -43.18 13.64 20.06
CA VAL A 261 -42.42 14.30 21.15
C VAL A 261 -42.12 15.76 20.79
N PRO A 262 -41.89 16.66 21.77
CA PRO A 262 -41.65 18.07 21.49
C PRO A 262 -40.29 18.36 20.81
N TYR A 263 -39.34 17.42 20.86
CA TYR A 263 -37.93 17.62 20.46
C TYR A 263 -37.29 18.81 21.18
N ASN A 264 -37.55 18.96 22.49
CA ASN A 264 -36.76 19.87 23.31
C ASN A 264 -35.30 19.37 23.38
N VAL A 265 -34.37 20.29 23.59
CA VAL A 265 -32.92 20.04 23.47
C VAL A 265 -32.29 19.59 24.79
N GLY A 266 -32.94 19.84 25.93
CA GLY A 266 -32.35 19.64 27.25
C GLY A 266 -31.55 20.86 27.74
N PRO A 267 -30.70 20.71 28.77
CA PRO A 267 -30.41 19.47 29.48
C PRO A 267 -31.55 19.00 30.40
N GLY A 268 -31.70 17.68 30.51
CA GLY A 268 -32.58 17.04 31.50
C GLY A 268 -34.05 17.03 31.13
N PHE A 269 -34.91 16.82 32.13
CA PHE A 269 -36.35 16.60 31.98
C PHE A 269 -37.17 17.75 32.62
N ILE A 270 -38.47 17.79 32.36
CA ILE A 270 -39.39 18.81 32.91
C ILE A 270 -40.44 18.25 33.89
N GLY A 271 -40.99 19.14 34.71
CA GLY A 271 -42.09 18.84 35.63
C GLY A 271 -41.69 17.85 36.73
N ILE A 272 -42.56 16.88 37.01
CA ILE A 272 -42.36 15.81 38.00
C ILE A 272 -41.08 15.00 37.69
N SER A 273 -40.67 14.94 36.43
CA SER A 273 -39.50 14.21 35.96
C SER A 273 -38.18 14.98 36.06
N SER A 274 -38.21 16.26 36.46
CA SER A 274 -37.04 17.18 36.44
C SER A 274 -35.80 16.72 37.20
N LYS A 275 -35.96 15.79 38.15
CA LYS A 275 -34.87 15.26 38.99
C LYS A 275 -34.47 13.83 38.59
N ARG A 276 -35.05 13.29 37.51
CA ARG A 276 -34.64 12.04 36.86
C ARG A 276 -33.38 12.24 36.03
N LYS A 277 -32.65 11.14 35.80
CA LYS A 277 -31.45 11.11 34.95
C LYS A 277 -31.46 9.89 34.04
N VAL A 278 -30.64 9.92 33.00
CA VAL A 278 -30.35 8.73 32.19
C VAL A 278 -29.09 8.06 32.71
N ARG A 279 -29.08 6.72 32.74
CA ARG A 279 -27.90 5.90 33.04
C ARG A 279 -27.73 4.87 31.93
N MET A 280 -26.55 4.81 31.32
CA MET A 280 -26.19 3.75 30.37
C MET A 280 -25.58 2.57 31.13
N HIS A 281 -25.67 1.36 30.58
CA HIS A 281 -25.05 0.15 31.14
C HIS A 281 -24.38 -0.62 30.01
N ILE A 282 -23.09 -0.37 29.76
CA ILE A 282 -22.37 -0.91 28.61
C ILE A 282 -21.21 -1.81 29.05
N TYR A 283 -21.25 -3.05 28.58
CA TYR A 283 -20.33 -4.15 28.95
C TYR A 283 -19.79 -4.91 27.74
N SER A 284 -19.98 -4.40 26.52
CA SER A 284 -19.32 -4.93 25.32
C SER A 284 -17.81 -5.07 25.55
N PHE A 285 -17.24 -6.18 25.12
CA PHE A 285 -15.82 -6.45 25.22
C PHE A 285 -15.16 -6.36 23.84
N LYS A 286 -13.84 -6.29 23.83
CA LYS A 286 -13.00 -6.34 22.63
C LYS A 286 -12.16 -7.61 22.71
N GLN A 287 -11.94 -8.28 21.58
CA GLN A 287 -11.22 -9.55 21.53
C GLN A 287 -10.57 -9.71 20.17
N VAL A 288 -9.28 -10.08 20.14
CA VAL A 288 -8.62 -10.51 18.91
C VAL A 288 -9.24 -11.84 18.47
N ARG A 289 -9.77 -11.90 17.26
CA ARG A 289 -10.38 -13.10 16.67
C ARG A 289 -9.89 -13.31 15.24
N ARG A 290 -9.94 -14.57 14.82
CA ARG A 290 -9.60 -14.98 13.46
C ARG A 290 -10.73 -14.61 12.49
N ILE A 291 -10.36 -13.96 11.39
CA ILE A 291 -11.22 -13.69 10.23
C ILE A 291 -10.67 -14.41 9.00
N TYR A 292 -11.53 -14.68 8.03
CA TYR A 292 -11.21 -15.48 6.84
C TYR A 292 -11.78 -14.85 5.57
N ASN A 293 -10.90 -14.25 4.75
CA ASN A 293 -11.26 -13.89 3.38
C ASN A 293 -11.21 -15.13 2.48
N VAL A 294 -12.11 -15.26 1.50
CA VAL A 294 -11.98 -16.25 0.42
C VAL A 294 -11.39 -15.57 -0.81
N ILE A 295 -10.24 -16.04 -1.29
CA ILE A 295 -9.55 -15.50 -2.47
C ILE A 295 -9.55 -16.56 -3.57
N GLY A 296 -10.24 -16.28 -4.67
CA GLY A 296 -10.30 -17.10 -5.87
C GLY A 296 -9.56 -16.44 -7.04
N ILE A 297 -8.87 -17.22 -7.87
CA ILE A 297 -8.09 -16.69 -9.00
C ILE A 297 -8.48 -17.40 -10.31
N LEU A 298 -8.74 -16.62 -11.35
CA LEU A 298 -8.80 -17.05 -12.74
C LEU A 298 -7.60 -16.44 -13.48
N ARG A 299 -6.60 -17.26 -13.78
CA ARG A 299 -5.30 -16.82 -14.30
C ARG A 299 -5.41 -16.38 -15.76
N GLY A 300 -4.85 -15.19 -16.04
CA GLY A 300 -4.76 -14.62 -17.38
C GLY A 300 -3.79 -15.36 -18.30
N THR A 301 -4.01 -15.28 -19.61
CA THR A 301 -3.20 -15.97 -20.64
C THR A 301 -2.03 -15.14 -21.16
N THR A 302 -2.21 -13.83 -21.29
CA THR A 302 -1.23 -12.92 -21.93
C THR A 302 -0.54 -12.03 -20.90
N GLU A 303 -1.30 -11.48 -19.96
CA GLU A 303 -0.81 -10.60 -18.89
C GLU A 303 -1.20 -11.17 -17.52
N PRO A 304 -0.69 -12.37 -17.14
CA PRO A 304 -1.04 -13.01 -15.87
C PRO A 304 -0.60 -12.20 -14.64
N ASP A 305 0.26 -11.20 -14.83
CA ASP A 305 0.77 -10.25 -13.84
C ASP A 305 0.00 -8.92 -13.81
N ARG A 306 -1.16 -8.84 -14.45
CA ARG A 306 -2.11 -7.72 -14.30
C ARG A 306 -3.41 -8.26 -13.69
N TYR A 307 -3.94 -7.55 -12.68
CA TYR A 307 -5.05 -8.03 -11.86
C TYR A 307 -6.29 -7.14 -11.96
N VAL A 308 -7.42 -7.72 -12.35
CA VAL A 308 -8.74 -7.12 -12.18
C VAL A 308 -9.40 -7.80 -11.00
N ILE A 309 -9.81 -7.04 -9.99
CA ILE A 309 -10.31 -7.58 -8.72
C ILE A 309 -11.81 -7.33 -8.63
N LEU A 310 -12.60 -8.37 -8.35
CA LEU A 310 -14.01 -8.27 -7.96
C LEU A 310 -14.13 -8.70 -6.50
N GLY A 311 -14.43 -7.75 -5.61
CA GLY A 311 -14.44 -7.99 -4.16
C GLY A 311 -15.68 -7.45 -3.47
N GLY A 312 -16.21 -8.18 -2.50
CA GLY A 312 -17.25 -7.72 -1.59
C GLY A 312 -17.25 -8.55 -0.32
N HIS A 313 -17.65 -7.95 0.80
CA HIS A 313 -17.70 -8.67 2.08
C HIS A 313 -18.84 -9.69 2.16
N ARG A 314 -18.78 -10.48 3.23
CA ARG A 314 -19.63 -11.63 3.50
C ARG A 314 -20.20 -11.58 4.92
N ASP A 315 -19.46 -11.05 5.88
CA ASP A 315 -19.97 -10.81 7.22
C ASP A 315 -21.09 -9.77 7.20
N SER A 316 -22.09 -9.95 8.07
CA SER A 316 -23.11 -8.93 8.37
C SER A 316 -23.37 -8.85 9.87
N TRP A 317 -24.13 -7.85 10.30
CA TRP A 317 -24.59 -7.78 11.69
C TRP A 317 -25.51 -8.92 12.13
N VAL A 318 -26.34 -9.47 11.23
CA VAL A 318 -27.29 -10.55 11.51
C VAL A 318 -27.40 -11.46 10.28
N PHE A 319 -28.51 -11.42 9.53
CA PHE A 319 -28.75 -12.25 8.33
C PHE A 319 -28.25 -11.59 7.04
N GLY A 320 -28.18 -10.26 7.02
CA GLY A 320 -27.58 -9.48 5.94
C GLY A 320 -28.27 -9.60 4.57
N GLY A 321 -29.60 -9.73 4.55
CA GLY A 321 -30.37 -9.96 3.32
C GLY A 321 -30.10 -8.95 2.20
N ILE A 322 -29.91 -7.67 2.55
CA ILE A 322 -29.36 -6.67 1.63
C ILE A 322 -27.84 -6.60 1.83
N ASP A 323 -27.39 -6.23 3.03
CA ASP A 323 -26.00 -5.95 3.35
C ASP A 323 -25.33 -7.12 4.09
N PRO A 324 -24.42 -7.91 3.47
CA PRO A 324 -23.94 -7.83 2.09
C PRO A 324 -24.54 -8.88 1.14
N GLN A 325 -25.47 -9.74 1.57
CA GLN A 325 -25.75 -10.98 0.83
C GLN A 325 -26.40 -10.77 -0.55
N SER A 326 -27.07 -9.63 -0.77
CA SER A 326 -27.50 -9.22 -2.12
C SER A 326 -26.32 -8.95 -3.06
N GLY A 327 -25.18 -8.53 -2.52
CA GLY A 327 -23.89 -8.37 -3.21
C GLY A 327 -23.15 -9.69 -3.37
N ALA A 328 -22.98 -10.46 -2.29
CA ALA A 328 -22.27 -11.74 -2.30
C ALA A 328 -22.90 -12.75 -3.26
N ALA A 329 -24.24 -12.85 -3.32
CA ALA A 329 -24.94 -13.70 -4.29
C ALA A 329 -24.68 -13.28 -5.75
N VAL A 330 -24.55 -11.97 -6.01
CA VAL A 330 -24.19 -11.44 -7.33
C VAL A 330 -22.74 -11.79 -7.69
N VAL A 331 -21.78 -11.65 -6.76
CA VAL A 331 -20.41 -12.13 -6.98
C VAL A 331 -20.40 -13.63 -7.30
N HIS A 332 -21.17 -14.43 -6.55
CA HIS A 332 -21.21 -15.88 -6.71
C HIS A 332 -21.70 -16.32 -8.09
N GLU A 333 -22.75 -15.67 -8.63
CA GLU A 333 -23.24 -15.93 -9.98
C GLU A 333 -22.27 -15.42 -11.07
N ILE A 334 -21.58 -14.30 -10.85
CA ILE A 334 -20.52 -13.81 -11.75
C ILE A 334 -19.37 -14.85 -11.82
N VAL A 335 -18.90 -15.35 -10.67
CA VAL A 335 -17.85 -16.40 -10.62
C VAL A 335 -18.32 -17.67 -11.31
N ARG A 336 -19.56 -18.11 -11.09
CA ARG A 336 -20.16 -19.26 -11.78
C ARG A 336 -20.20 -19.06 -13.29
N SER A 337 -20.48 -17.84 -13.76
CA SER A 337 -20.50 -17.49 -15.18
C SER A 337 -19.11 -17.52 -15.81
N PHE A 338 -18.12 -16.85 -15.20
CA PHE A 338 -16.72 -16.92 -15.65
C PHE A 338 -16.15 -18.34 -15.61
N GLY A 339 -16.49 -19.12 -14.58
CA GLY A 339 -16.15 -20.54 -14.47
C GLY A 339 -16.71 -21.37 -15.63
N LYS A 340 -17.96 -21.11 -16.03
CA LYS A 340 -18.56 -21.72 -17.22
C LYS A 340 -17.82 -21.33 -18.51
N LEU A 341 -17.50 -20.05 -18.72
CA LEU A 341 -16.72 -19.61 -19.88
C LEU A 341 -15.34 -20.29 -19.95
N LYS A 342 -14.69 -20.48 -18.79
CA LYS A 342 -13.44 -21.27 -18.70
C LYS A 342 -13.63 -22.73 -19.13
N GLN A 343 -14.73 -23.38 -18.72
CA GLN A 343 -15.04 -24.75 -19.11
C GLN A 343 -15.33 -24.86 -20.62
N GLU A 344 -15.86 -23.79 -21.23
CA GLU A 344 -16.08 -23.66 -22.69
C GLU A 344 -14.80 -23.24 -23.45
N GLY A 345 -13.67 -23.05 -22.77
CA GLY A 345 -12.34 -22.84 -23.36
C GLY A 345 -11.86 -21.38 -23.41
N TRP A 346 -12.67 -20.40 -23.03
CA TRP A 346 -12.23 -19.00 -22.92
C TRP A 346 -11.34 -18.80 -21.69
N ARG A 347 -10.38 -17.88 -21.77
CA ARG A 347 -9.61 -17.41 -20.61
C ARG A 347 -9.29 -15.94 -20.79
N PRO A 348 -9.32 -15.13 -19.72
CA PRO A 348 -9.09 -13.69 -19.83
C PRO A 348 -7.64 -13.39 -20.23
N ARG A 349 -7.41 -12.27 -20.91
CA ARG A 349 -6.08 -11.73 -21.20
C ARG A 349 -5.29 -11.48 -19.91
N ARG A 350 -5.91 -10.84 -18.91
CA ARG A 350 -5.37 -10.49 -17.58
C ARG A 350 -5.91 -11.45 -16.51
N THR A 351 -5.25 -11.53 -15.36
CA THR A 351 -5.74 -12.36 -14.25
C THR A 351 -6.93 -11.69 -13.56
N ILE A 352 -8.01 -12.42 -13.32
CA ILE A 352 -9.14 -11.98 -12.49
C ILE A 352 -8.99 -12.56 -11.08
N ILE A 353 -9.10 -11.72 -10.07
CA ILE A 353 -9.12 -12.11 -8.65
C ILE A 353 -10.54 -11.86 -8.11
N PHE A 354 -11.14 -12.90 -7.54
CA PHE A 354 -12.42 -12.83 -6.84
C PHE A 354 -12.16 -12.87 -5.34
N ALA A 355 -12.81 -11.98 -4.59
CA ALA A 355 -12.62 -11.88 -3.15
C ALA A 355 -13.96 -11.81 -2.41
N SER A 356 -14.09 -12.65 -1.39
CA SER A 356 -15.13 -12.57 -0.35
C SER A 356 -14.45 -12.10 0.93
N TRP A 357 -14.65 -10.84 1.28
CA TRP A 357 -14.02 -10.22 2.46
C TRP A 357 -14.76 -10.57 3.75
N ASP A 358 -14.08 -10.38 4.88
CA ASP A 358 -14.58 -10.64 6.24
C ASP A 358 -14.25 -9.45 7.15
N ALA A 359 -15.01 -9.26 8.22
CA ALA A 359 -14.95 -8.12 9.13
C ALA A 359 -14.97 -6.73 8.44
N GLU A 360 -15.74 -6.58 7.36
CA GLU A 360 -16.03 -5.24 6.82
C GLU A 360 -16.78 -4.41 7.86
N GLU A 361 -17.79 -5.02 8.50
CA GLU A 361 -18.72 -4.35 9.39
C GLU A 361 -18.05 -3.80 10.65
N PHE A 362 -16.88 -4.34 10.97
CA PHE A 362 -16.03 -3.91 12.07
C PHE A 362 -15.09 -2.77 11.69
N GLY A 363 -14.84 -2.53 10.40
CA GLY A 363 -14.04 -1.41 9.91
C GLY A 363 -13.18 -1.71 8.67
N LEU A 364 -13.71 -2.45 7.70
CA LEU A 364 -13.01 -2.84 6.46
C LEU A 364 -11.80 -3.76 6.70
N MET A 365 -11.84 -4.59 7.74
CA MET A 365 -10.66 -5.29 8.24
C MET A 365 -10.10 -6.25 7.19
N GLY A 366 -10.86 -7.26 6.77
CA GLY A 366 -10.35 -8.31 5.88
C GLY A 366 -9.81 -7.79 4.54
N SER A 367 -10.49 -6.84 3.91
CA SER A 367 -10.00 -6.20 2.68
C SER A 367 -8.74 -5.36 2.91
N THR A 368 -8.67 -4.62 4.02
CA THR A 368 -7.50 -3.80 4.37
C THR A 368 -6.29 -4.66 4.71
N GLU A 369 -6.42 -5.64 5.60
CA GLU A 369 -5.33 -6.55 5.98
C GLU A 369 -4.75 -7.31 4.77
N TRP A 370 -5.63 -7.74 3.84
CA TRP A 370 -5.16 -8.39 2.61
C TRP A 370 -4.48 -7.43 1.63
N ALA A 371 -4.96 -6.20 1.55
CA ALA A 371 -4.29 -5.17 0.76
C ALA A 371 -2.95 -4.73 1.37
N GLU A 372 -2.79 -4.80 2.70
CA GLU A 372 -1.52 -4.58 3.38
C GLU A 372 -0.53 -5.74 3.14
N GLU A 373 -0.95 -7.00 3.31
CA GLU A 373 -0.11 -8.18 3.00
C GLU A 373 0.37 -8.17 1.55
N ASN A 374 -0.49 -7.76 0.62
CA ASN A 374 -0.21 -7.79 -0.81
C ASN A 374 0.18 -6.42 -1.39
N VAL A 375 0.46 -5.41 -0.57
CA VAL A 375 0.59 -4.00 -1.02
C VAL A 375 1.58 -3.83 -2.17
N LYS A 376 2.74 -4.49 -2.10
CA LYS A 376 3.80 -4.44 -3.13
C LYS A 376 3.41 -5.10 -4.45
N ILE A 377 2.51 -6.08 -4.39
CA ILE A 377 2.00 -6.79 -5.56
C ILE A 377 0.85 -5.99 -6.18
N LEU A 378 -0.05 -5.48 -5.35
CA LEU A 378 -1.24 -4.73 -5.78
C LEU A 378 -0.89 -3.38 -6.39
N GLN A 379 0.02 -2.61 -5.76
CA GLN A 379 0.43 -1.30 -6.28
C GLN A 379 0.97 -1.40 -7.72
N GLU A 380 1.77 -2.43 -8.02
CA GLU A 380 2.43 -2.62 -9.32
C GLU A 380 1.62 -3.37 -10.38
N ARG A 381 0.52 -4.02 -9.99
CA ARG A 381 -0.19 -4.99 -10.88
C ARG A 381 -1.70 -4.88 -10.92
N ALA A 382 -2.35 -4.27 -9.92
CA ALA A 382 -3.80 -4.15 -9.92
C ALA A 382 -4.26 -3.09 -10.94
N VAL A 383 -4.93 -3.55 -11.99
CA VAL A 383 -5.58 -2.70 -12.99
C VAL A 383 -6.74 -1.94 -12.36
N ALA A 384 -7.64 -2.67 -11.70
CA ALA A 384 -8.83 -2.10 -11.11
C ALA A 384 -9.41 -2.96 -9.97
N TYR A 385 -10.22 -2.32 -9.13
CA TYR A 385 -11.03 -2.97 -8.08
C TYR A 385 -12.52 -2.63 -8.26
N ILE A 386 -13.34 -3.65 -8.51
CA ILE A 386 -14.79 -3.55 -8.61
C ILE A 386 -15.41 -4.05 -7.30
N ASN A 387 -16.07 -3.14 -6.58
CA ASN A 387 -16.69 -3.45 -5.29
C ASN A 387 -18.09 -4.05 -5.47
N ALA A 388 -18.40 -5.06 -4.66
CA ALA A 388 -19.58 -5.89 -4.82
C ALA A 388 -20.30 -6.29 -3.51
N ASP A 389 -20.31 -5.40 -2.51
CA ASP A 389 -21.33 -5.39 -1.44
C ASP A 389 -22.77 -5.16 -2.03
N SER A 390 -23.80 -5.03 -1.17
CA SER A 390 -25.16 -4.52 -1.45
C SER A 390 -25.48 -4.17 -2.91
N SER A 391 -26.26 -5.05 -3.55
CA SER A 391 -26.75 -4.85 -4.91
C SER A 391 -28.01 -3.97 -4.96
N ILE A 392 -28.78 -3.88 -3.87
CA ILE A 392 -30.15 -3.36 -3.87
C ILE A 392 -30.46 -2.47 -2.65
N GLU A 393 -30.17 -1.17 -2.72
CA GLU A 393 -30.56 -0.18 -1.67
C GLU A 393 -31.97 0.43 -1.92
N GLY A 394 -32.65 -0.02 -2.98
CA GLY A 394 -33.95 0.44 -3.45
C GLY A 394 -34.12 0.11 -4.94
N ASN A 395 -35.32 0.24 -5.48
CA ASN A 395 -35.69 -0.32 -6.79
C ASN A 395 -35.94 0.72 -7.90
N TYR A 396 -35.54 1.98 -7.70
CA TYR A 396 -35.89 3.05 -8.62
C TYR A 396 -35.00 3.11 -9.87
N THR A 397 -33.68 3.04 -9.70
CA THR A 397 -32.70 3.17 -10.81
C THR A 397 -31.29 2.75 -10.39
N LEU A 398 -30.37 2.65 -11.36
CA LEU A 398 -28.95 2.39 -11.13
C LEU A 398 -28.25 3.56 -10.41
N ARG A 399 -27.27 3.21 -9.59
CA ARG A 399 -26.25 4.11 -9.03
C ARG A 399 -24.87 3.52 -9.27
N VAL A 400 -23.99 4.35 -9.81
CA VAL A 400 -22.56 4.06 -9.95
C VAL A 400 -21.76 5.10 -9.19
N ASP A 401 -20.75 4.63 -8.45
CA ASP A 401 -19.72 5.48 -7.86
C ASP A 401 -18.36 4.91 -8.34
N CYS A 402 -17.52 5.66 -9.07
CA CYS A 402 -16.23 5.17 -9.59
C CYS A 402 -15.22 6.30 -9.87
N THR A 403 -13.98 5.94 -10.21
CA THR A 403 -12.97 6.89 -10.71
C THR A 403 -13.38 7.47 -12.07
N PRO A 404 -13.08 8.77 -12.36
CA PRO A 404 -13.36 9.39 -13.64
C PRO A 404 -12.83 8.63 -14.87
N SER A 405 -11.69 7.96 -14.76
CA SER A 405 -11.09 7.20 -15.87
C SER A 405 -11.99 6.05 -16.36
N MET A 406 -12.93 5.57 -15.52
CA MET A 406 -13.90 4.53 -15.84
C MET A 406 -15.25 5.03 -16.35
N HIS A 407 -15.49 6.35 -16.42
CA HIS A 407 -16.79 6.92 -16.80
C HIS A 407 -17.25 6.41 -18.18
N SER A 408 -16.43 6.59 -19.21
CA SER A 408 -16.74 6.14 -20.58
C SER A 408 -16.99 4.63 -20.69
N LEU A 409 -16.22 3.80 -19.96
CA LEU A 409 -16.46 2.35 -19.88
C LEU A 409 -17.86 2.03 -19.31
N VAL A 410 -18.20 2.62 -18.15
CA VAL A 410 -19.52 2.43 -17.51
C VAL A 410 -20.65 2.86 -18.44
N TYR A 411 -20.52 4.02 -19.09
CA TYR A 411 -21.54 4.54 -20.00
C TYR A 411 -21.71 3.70 -21.26
N ASN A 412 -20.66 3.09 -21.79
CA ASN A 412 -20.77 2.23 -22.96
C ASN A 412 -21.37 0.87 -22.59
N LEU A 413 -20.86 0.21 -21.54
CA LEU A 413 -21.39 -1.07 -21.06
C LEU A 413 -22.90 -1.00 -20.72
N THR A 414 -23.34 0.09 -20.05
CA THR A 414 -24.75 0.25 -19.69
C THR A 414 -25.69 0.52 -20.87
N LYS A 415 -25.18 0.87 -22.06
CA LYS A 415 -25.99 0.95 -23.29
C LYS A 415 -26.31 -0.43 -23.88
N GLU A 416 -25.49 -1.43 -23.58
CA GLU A 416 -25.62 -2.80 -24.08
C GLU A 416 -26.44 -3.71 -23.15
N ILE A 417 -26.60 -3.31 -21.88
CA ILE A 417 -27.40 -4.03 -20.88
C ILE A 417 -28.87 -3.59 -20.99
N PRO A 418 -29.85 -4.51 -21.13
CA PRO A 418 -31.27 -4.17 -21.08
C PRO A 418 -31.69 -3.59 -19.72
N SER A 419 -32.55 -2.58 -19.73
CA SER A 419 -33.13 -2.02 -18.50
C SER A 419 -34.08 -3.04 -17.84
N PRO A 420 -33.97 -3.30 -16.51
CA PRO A 420 -34.95 -4.06 -15.76
C PRO A 420 -36.15 -3.19 -15.32
N ASP A 421 -36.02 -1.86 -15.43
CA ASP A 421 -37.00 -0.87 -14.94
C ASP A 421 -38.35 -0.97 -15.67
N GLU A 422 -39.43 -0.93 -14.88
CA GLU A 422 -40.81 -0.83 -15.39
C GLU A 422 -41.00 0.39 -16.29
N GLY A 423 -41.59 0.17 -17.48
CA GLY A 423 -41.81 1.21 -18.49
C GLY A 423 -40.62 1.46 -19.42
N PHE A 424 -39.51 0.72 -19.26
CA PHE A 424 -38.31 0.78 -20.09
C PHE A 424 -38.07 -0.53 -20.86
N GLU A 425 -39.12 -1.27 -21.17
CA GLU A 425 -39.04 -2.53 -21.92
C GLU A 425 -38.43 -2.31 -23.31
N GLY A 426 -37.35 -3.03 -23.62
CA GLY A 426 -36.61 -2.87 -24.87
C GLY A 426 -35.67 -1.66 -24.91
N LYS A 427 -35.50 -0.93 -23.79
CA LYS A 427 -34.50 0.13 -23.62
C LYS A 427 -33.24 -0.37 -22.95
N SER A 428 -32.16 0.38 -23.12
CA SER A 428 -30.91 0.17 -22.41
C SER A 428 -30.98 0.67 -20.96
N LEU A 429 -30.16 0.09 -20.10
CA LEU A 429 -29.97 0.52 -18.71
C LEU A 429 -29.40 1.95 -18.62
N PHE A 430 -28.63 2.38 -19.63
CA PHE A 430 -28.18 3.77 -19.77
C PHE A 430 -29.35 4.75 -19.95
N GLU A 431 -30.34 4.42 -20.78
CA GLU A 431 -31.50 5.30 -21.02
C GLU A 431 -32.33 5.49 -19.74
N SER A 432 -32.69 4.40 -19.04
CA SER A 432 -33.47 4.48 -17.80
C SER A 432 -32.71 5.16 -16.66
N TRP A 433 -31.40 4.90 -16.55
CA TRP A 433 -30.53 5.57 -15.58
C TRP A 433 -30.36 7.07 -15.87
N TYR A 434 -30.19 7.46 -17.14
CA TYR A 434 -30.09 8.86 -17.54
C TYR A 434 -31.37 9.63 -17.21
N GLU A 435 -32.54 9.10 -17.58
CA GLU A 435 -33.82 9.79 -17.36
C GLU A 435 -34.14 9.97 -15.87
N LYS A 436 -33.91 8.92 -15.08
CA LYS A 436 -34.23 8.91 -13.65
C LYS A 436 -33.23 9.70 -12.79
N ASN A 437 -31.95 9.65 -13.13
CA ASN A 437 -30.86 10.27 -12.36
C ASN A 437 -29.78 10.93 -13.27
N PRO A 438 -30.13 12.00 -14.00
CA PRO A 438 -29.19 12.70 -14.88
C PRO A 438 -28.07 13.39 -14.07
N SER A 439 -26.88 13.46 -14.67
CA SER A 439 -25.76 14.19 -14.09
C SER A 439 -26.05 15.69 -14.03
N ARG A 440 -25.48 16.35 -13.02
CA ARG A 440 -25.47 17.83 -12.91
C ARG A 440 -24.20 18.45 -13.47
N GLU A 441 -23.17 17.64 -13.70
CA GLU A 441 -21.83 18.07 -14.12
C GLU A 441 -21.61 17.79 -15.62
N TYR A 442 -22.34 16.84 -16.20
CA TYR A 442 -22.21 16.40 -17.61
C TYR A 442 -23.59 16.26 -18.27
N GLU A 443 -23.97 17.23 -19.11
CA GLU A 443 -25.21 17.18 -19.87
C GLU A 443 -25.23 15.97 -20.83
N GLY A 444 -26.38 15.29 -20.95
CA GLY A 444 -26.51 14.08 -21.77
C GLY A 444 -26.03 12.78 -21.12
N PHE A 445 -25.51 12.82 -19.88
CA PHE A 445 -24.97 11.64 -19.19
C PHE A 445 -25.67 11.35 -17.85
N PRO A 446 -25.83 10.06 -17.46
CA PRO A 446 -26.24 9.67 -16.12
C PRO A 446 -25.26 10.09 -15.03
N ARG A 447 -25.76 10.21 -13.80
CA ARG A 447 -24.96 10.63 -12.65
C ARG A 447 -24.10 9.50 -12.08
N ILE A 448 -22.78 9.60 -12.30
CA ILE A 448 -21.76 8.90 -11.51
C ILE A 448 -21.36 9.77 -10.32
N ASN A 449 -21.16 9.17 -9.13
CA ASN A 449 -20.68 9.89 -7.94
C ASN A 449 -19.21 9.56 -7.63
N LYS A 450 -18.58 10.41 -6.81
CA LYS A 450 -17.21 10.22 -6.31
C LYS A 450 -17.15 9.07 -5.29
N LEU A 451 -16.05 8.33 -5.28
CA LEU A 451 -15.73 7.36 -4.23
C LEU A 451 -15.25 8.06 -2.95
N GLY A 452 -15.75 7.60 -1.80
CA GLY A 452 -15.40 8.08 -0.46
C GLY A 452 -14.85 6.95 0.41
N SER A 453 -15.56 6.62 1.49
CA SER A 453 -15.36 5.45 2.36
C SER A 453 -16.65 4.61 2.38
N GLY A 454 -16.61 3.49 3.11
CA GLY A 454 -17.79 2.76 3.58
C GLY A 454 -18.05 1.60 2.63
N ASN A 455 -16.99 0.81 2.46
CA ASN A 455 -16.84 -0.47 1.78
C ASN A 455 -15.35 -0.74 1.54
N ASP A 456 -15.05 -2.00 1.26
CA ASP A 456 -13.73 -2.55 0.94
C ASP A 456 -12.90 -1.79 -0.11
N PHE A 457 -13.53 -1.04 -1.04
CA PHE A 457 -12.80 -0.22 -2.02
C PHE A 457 -11.92 0.87 -1.38
N GLU A 458 -12.15 1.27 -0.11
CA GLU A 458 -11.40 2.33 0.56
C GLU A 458 -9.89 2.11 0.48
N VAL A 459 -9.42 0.89 0.80
CA VAL A 459 -7.98 0.59 0.82
C VAL A 459 -7.39 0.60 -0.60
N PHE A 460 -8.09 0.00 -1.57
CA PHE A 460 -7.64 -0.06 -2.95
C PHE A 460 -7.55 1.33 -3.58
N PHE A 461 -8.56 2.17 -3.37
CA PHE A 461 -8.65 3.49 -3.97
C PHE A 461 -7.87 4.56 -3.18
N GLN A 462 -8.22 4.81 -1.92
CA GLN A 462 -7.73 5.97 -1.15
C GLN A 462 -6.27 5.83 -0.69
N ARG A 463 -5.79 4.59 -0.54
CA ARG A 463 -4.47 4.27 0.02
C ARG A 463 -3.49 3.69 -1.00
N LEU A 464 -3.97 2.85 -1.92
CA LEU A 464 -3.15 2.22 -2.96
C LEU A 464 -3.23 2.91 -4.33
N GLY A 465 -4.26 3.72 -4.62
CA GLY A 465 -4.43 4.40 -5.92
C GLY A 465 -4.88 3.49 -7.05
N ILE A 466 -5.65 2.44 -6.75
CA ILE A 466 -6.17 1.49 -7.72
C ILE A 466 -7.51 2.00 -8.25
N ALA A 467 -7.61 2.14 -9.58
CA ALA A 467 -8.83 2.56 -10.27
C ALA A 467 -10.01 1.70 -9.80
N SER A 468 -11.03 2.33 -9.22
CA SER A 468 -12.07 1.61 -8.48
C SER A 468 -13.47 2.00 -8.90
N GLY A 469 -14.43 1.10 -8.71
CA GLY A 469 -15.85 1.39 -8.94
C GLY A 469 -16.81 0.46 -8.21
N ARG A 470 -18.03 0.93 -7.95
CA ARG A 470 -19.16 0.15 -7.45
C ARG A 470 -20.44 0.49 -8.21
N ALA A 471 -21.29 -0.50 -8.44
CA ALA A 471 -22.60 -0.34 -9.06
C ALA A 471 -23.67 -1.07 -8.26
N ARG A 472 -24.85 -0.46 -8.09
CA ARG A 472 -26.00 -1.01 -7.34
C ARG A 472 -27.30 -0.33 -7.77
N TYR A 473 -28.45 -0.91 -7.44
CA TYR A 473 -29.74 -0.22 -7.55
C TYR A 473 -30.05 0.58 -6.27
N THR A 474 -30.79 1.69 -6.43
CA THR A 474 -31.07 2.66 -5.37
C THR A 474 -32.50 3.22 -5.44
N LYS A 475 -32.94 3.84 -4.35
CA LYS A 475 -34.17 4.65 -4.18
C LYS A 475 -34.19 5.95 -5.02
N ASN A 476 -35.33 6.67 -5.00
CA ASN A 476 -35.50 7.94 -5.69
C ASN A 476 -35.13 9.13 -4.79
N PHE A 477 -33.90 9.66 -4.91
CA PHE A 477 -33.43 10.81 -4.12
C PHE A 477 -34.30 12.09 -4.20
N LYS A 478 -35.17 12.23 -5.23
CA LYS A 478 -36.11 13.36 -5.33
C LYS A 478 -37.25 13.25 -4.31
N VAL A 479 -37.72 12.04 -4.01
CA VAL A 479 -38.84 11.77 -3.09
C VAL A 479 -38.32 11.26 -1.74
N ASP A 480 -37.43 10.27 -1.77
CA ASP A 480 -36.91 9.57 -0.60
C ASP A 480 -35.83 10.38 0.13
N LYS A 481 -36.06 10.67 1.41
CA LYS A 481 -35.17 11.52 2.25
C LYS A 481 -34.43 10.77 3.36
N PHE A 482 -34.76 9.49 3.57
CA PHE A 482 -34.03 8.59 4.46
C PHE A 482 -32.58 8.37 3.97
N SER A 483 -31.65 8.05 4.87
CA SER A 483 -30.20 8.10 4.54
C SER A 483 -29.71 6.90 3.70
N SER A 484 -29.86 5.67 4.21
CA SER A 484 -29.57 4.42 3.48
C SER A 484 -30.88 3.79 2.99
N TYR A 485 -31.32 2.68 3.59
CA TYR A 485 -32.65 2.12 3.52
C TYR A 485 -33.17 1.84 4.96
N PRO A 486 -34.49 1.69 5.18
CA PRO A 486 -35.07 1.62 6.54
C PRO A 486 -34.48 0.61 7.51
N VAL A 487 -34.39 -0.66 7.11
CA VAL A 487 -34.00 -1.79 7.99
C VAL A 487 -32.48 -1.95 8.18
N TYR A 488 -31.69 -1.00 7.69
CA TYR A 488 -30.23 -1.04 7.67
C TYR A 488 -29.60 -1.41 9.05
N HIS A 489 -28.78 -2.47 9.06
CA HIS A 489 -28.12 -3.11 10.22
C HIS A 489 -29.05 -3.54 11.36
N SER A 490 -30.32 -3.84 11.07
CA SER A 490 -31.30 -4.39 12.02
C SER A 490 -31.50 -5.89 11.83
N VAL A 491 -32.18 -6.55 12.77
CA VAL A 491 -32.60 -7.97 12.60
C VAL A 491 -33.53 -8.18 11.40
N TYR A 492 -34.16 -7.12 10.88
CA TYR A 492 -35.14 -7.18 9.78
C TYR A 492 -34.51 -7.14 8.38
N GLU A 493 -33.19 -7.21 8.26
CA GLU A 493 -32.50 -7.50 6.99
C GLU A 493 -32.56 -9.00 6.64
N THR A 494 -33.76 -9.50 6.38
CA THR A 494 -34.02 -10.90 6.04
C THR A 494 -34.00 -11.13 4.52
N TYR A 495 -34.04 -12.39 4.08
CA TYR A 495 -34.30 -12.72 2.69
C TYR A 495 -35.67 -12.16 2.22
N GLU A 496 -36.69 -12.31 3.06
CA GLU A 496 -38.08 -12.00 2.73
C GLU A 496 -38.29 -10.52 2.43
N ILE A 497 -37.50 -9.61 3.04
CA ILE A 497 -37.62 -8.18 2.70
C ILE A 497 -37.19 -7.93 1.25
N VAL A 498 -36.14 -8.62 0.78
CA VAL A 498 -35.63 -8.49 -0.59
C VAL A 498 -36.62 -9.07 -1.59
N GLU A 499 -37.08 -10.31 -1.34
CA GLU A 499 -38.04 -11.02 -2.20
C GLU A 499 -39.39 -10.30 -2.29
N LYS A 500 -39.90 -9.74 -1.19
CA LYS A 500 -41.27 -9.17 -1.18
C LYS A 500 -41.31 -7.71 -1.61
N PHE A 501 -40.30 -6.91 -1.29
CA PHE A 501 -40.38 -5.44 -1.40
C PHE A 501 -39.32 -4.78 -2.28
N TYR A 502 -38.12 -5.35 -2.41
CA TYR A 502 -37.03 -4.69 -3.16
C TYR A 502 -36.89 -5.20 -4.60
N ASP A 503 -36.82 -6.52 -4.82
CA ASP A 503 -36.69 -7.08 -6.17
C ASP A 503 -37.34 -8.48 -6.29
N PRO A 504 -38.69 -8.57 -6.30
CA PRO A 504 -39.40 -9.85 -6.38
C PRO A 504 -39.13 -10.69 -7.64
N THR A 505 -38.49 -10.10 -8.66
CA THR A 505 -38.17 -10.78 -9.91
C THR A 505 -36.67 -11.04 -10.08
N PHE A 506 -35.84 -10.59 -9.13
CA PHE A 506 -34.38 -10.60 -9.18
C PHE A 506 -33.78 -9.97 -10.45
N LYS A 507 -34.53 -9.09 -11.12
CA LYS A 507 -34.11 -8.40 -12.37
C LYS A 507 -33.12 -7.27 -12.09
N ASN A 508 -33.29 -6.54 -10.99
CA ASN A 508 -32.38 -5.47 -10.60
C ASN A 508 -31.04 -6.07 -10.15
N HIS A 509 -31.06 -7.19 -9.40
CA HIS A 509 -29.86 -7.96 -9.10
C HIS A 509 -29.16 -8.46 -10.36
N LEU A 510 -29.90 -8.99 -11.35
CA LEU A 510 -29.34 -9.44 -12.61
C LEU A 510 -28.69 -8.28 -13.40
N ALA A 511 -29.33 -7.12 -13.48
CA ALA A 511 -28.76 -5.95 -14.13
C ALA A 511 -27.47 -5.47 -13.42
N VAL A 512 -27.45 -5.45 -12.09
CA VAL A 512 -26.24 -5.16 -11.30
C VAL A 512 -25.14 -6.21 -11.53
N ALA A 513 -25.50 -7.50 -11.64
CA ALA A 513 -24.57 -8.57 -11.97
C ALA A 513 -23.97 -8.41 -13.37
N GLN A 514 -24.77 -8.01 -14.36
CA GLN A 514 -24.33 -7.71 -15.72
C GLN A 514 -23.39 -6.49 -15.75
N VAL A 515 -23.70 -5.42 -15.00
CA VAL A 515 -22.79 -4.25 -14.88
C VAL A 515 -21.48 -4.65 -14.21
N ARG A 516 -21.51 -5.27 -13.02
CA ARG A 516 -20.30 -5.66 -12.28
C ARG A 516 -19.45 -6.68 -13.07
N GLY A 517 -20.08 -7.70 -13.62
CA GLY A 517 -19.41 -8.74 -14.43
C GLY A 517 -18.87 -8.20 -15.75
N GLY A 518 -19.61 -7.32 -16.44
CA GLY A 518 -19.16 -6.67 -17.66
C GLY A 518 -17.97 -5.74 -17.45
N LEU A 519 -17.97 -4.93 -16.36
CA LEU A 519 -16.81 -4.12 -16.00
C LEU A 519 -15.56 -4.99 -15.79
N VAL A 520 -15.71 -6.10 -15.06
CA VAL A 520 -14.61 -7.05 -14.83
C VAL A 520 -14.14 -7.69 -16.14
N PHE A 521 -15.07 -8.08 -17.03
CA PHE A 521 -14.75 -8.67 -18.33
C PHE A 521 -13.95 -7.70 -19.21
N GLU A 522 -14.45 -6.49 -19.44
CA GLU A 522 -13.81 -5.47 -20.28
C GLU A 522 -12.40 -5.12 -19.78
N LEU A 523 -12.26 -4.87 -18.47
CA LEU A 523 -10.95 -4.57 -17.86
C LEU A 523 -9.98 -5.76 -17.96
N ALA A 524 -10.49 -6.99 -17.91
CA ALA A 524 -9.66 -8.20 -17.91
C ALA A 524 -9.29 -8.70 -19.31
N ASP A 525 -10.09 -8.44 -20.34
CA ASP A 525 -9.91 -9.04 -21.68
C ASP A 525 -9.51 -8.03 -22.77
N ALA A 526 -9.88 -6.75 -22.66
CA ALA A 526 -9.56 -5.74 -23.68
C ALA A 526 -8.04 -5.56 -23.89
N VAL A 527 -7.60 -5.50 -25.14
CA VAL A 527 -6.17 -5.40 -25.49
C VAL A 527 -5.53 -4.13 -24.93
N ILE A 528 -6.15 -2.98 -25.21
CA ILE A 528 -5.89 -1.70 -24.54
C ILE A 528 -6.88 -1.54 -23.39
N LEU A 529 -6.43 -1.05 -22.24
CA LEU A 529 -7.30 -0.81 -21.08
C LEU A 529 -8.38 0.24 -21.42
N PRO A 530 -9.66 -0.01 -21.10
CA PRO A 530 -10.78 0.89 -21.40
C PRO A 530 -10.87 2.06 -20.41
N PHE A 531 -9.77 2.77 -20.18
CA PHE A 531 -9.69 3.96 -19.34
C PHE A 531 -9.56 5.23 -20.18
N ASP A 532 -10.32 6.28 -19.84
CA ASP A 532 -10.26 7.59 -20.51
C ASP A 532 -9.73 8.69 -19.58
N CYS A 533 -8.45 9.02 -19.75
CA CYS A 533 -7.75 10.09 -19.02
C CYS A 533 -8.43 11.47 -19.19
N ARG A 534 -9.17 11.69 -20.28
CA ARG A 534 -9.84 12.97 -20.57
C ARG A 534 -11.09 13.14 -19.70
N ASP A 535 -11.75 12.05 -19.30
CA ASP A 535 -12.83 12.12 -18.32
C ASP A 535 -12.30 12.56 -16.94
N TYR A 536 -11.07 12.16 -16.60
CA TYR A 536 -10.36 12.67 -15.42
C TYR A 536 -10.02 14.17 -15.54
N ALA A 537 -9.59 14.63 -16.72
CA ALA A 537 -9.36 16.06 -16.97
C ALA A 537 -10.64 16.90 -16.80
N LYS A 538 -11.78 16.43 -17.34
CA LYS A 538 -13.10 17.07 -17.14
C LYS A 538 -13.49 17.12 -15.66
N ALA A 539 -13.24 16.04 -14.92
CA ALA A 539 -13.53 15.96 -13.48
C ALA A 539 -12.69 16.96 -12.66
N LEU A 540 -11.38 17.05 -12.93
CA LEU A 540 -10.49 18.01 -12.24
C LEU A 540 -10.93 19.47 -12.45
N ASN A 541 -11.39 19.82 -13.66
CA ASN A 541 -11.93 21.15 -13.95
C ASN A 541 -13.20 21.45 -13.11
N SER A 542 -14.16 20.52 -13.07
CA SER A 542 -15.35 20.63 -12.19
C SER A 542 -14.94 20.84 -10.72
N TYR A 543 -13.94 20.10 -10.24
CA TYR A 543 -13.55 20.12 -8.84
C TYR A 543 -12.80 21.39 -8.43
N VAL A 544 -11.96 21.96 -9.29
CA VAL A 544 -11.30 23.26 -8.99
C VAL A 544 -12.29 24.41 -9.02
N ASP A 545 -13.37 24.32 -9.82
CA ASP A 545 -14.46 25.30 -9.79
C ASP A 545 -15.33 25.19 -8.52
N ILE A 546 -15.56 23.98 -8.01
CA ILE A 546 -16.18 23.78 -6.69
C ILE A 546 -15.33 24.41 -5.57
N ILE A 547 -14.01 24.17 -5.57
CA ILE A 547 -13.08 24.78 -4.61
C ILE A 547 -13.04 26.31 -4.77
N TYR A 548 -12.95 26.83 -6.00
CA TYR A 548 -12.99 28.26 -6.27
C TYR A 548 -14.25 28.92 -5.71
N ASN A 549 -15.43 28.34 -5.95
CA ASN A 549 -16.69 28.83 -5.42
C ASN A 549 -16.73 28.80 -3.88
N LEU A 550 -16.14 27.79 -3.23
CA LEU A 550 -15.98 27.77 -1.77
C LEU A 550 -15.05 28.90 -1.29
N THR A 551 -13.97 29.18 -2.03
CA THR A 551 -13.02 30.26 -1.68
C THR A 551 -13.57 31.68 -1.87
N MET A 552 -14.62 31.88 -2.67
CA MET A 552 -15.21 33.21 -2.91
C MET A 552 -15.68 33.93 -1.64
N LYS A 553 -16.10 33.19 -0.59
CA LYS A 553 -16.43 33.76 0.72
C LYS A 553 -15.22 34.47 1.36
N TYR A 554 -14.02 33.97 1.11
CA TYR A 554 -12.78 34.36 1.80
C TYR A 554 -11.84 35.23 0.96
N ARG A 555 -12.33 35.78 -0.16
CA ARG A 555 -11.50 36.51 -1.14
C ARG A 555 -10.55 37.55 -0.51
N ALA A 556 -11.06 38.40 0.38
CA ALA A 556 -10.25 39.43 1.04
C ALA A 556 -9.14 38.84 1.94
N ALA A 557 -9.41 37.73 2.62
CA ALA A 557 -8.42 37.02 3.44
C ALA A 557 -7.36 36.33 2.57
N MET A 558 -7.76 35.74 1.43
CA MET A 558 -6.82 35.19 0.46
C MET A 558 -5.90 36.25 -0.15
N GLU A 559 -6.45 37.42 -0.49
CA GLU A 559 -5.65 38.56 -0.97
C GLU A 559 -4.68 39.05 0.13
N ALA A 560 -5.16 39.22 1.37
CA ALA A 560 -4.33 39.65 2.51
C ALA A 560 -3.20 38.64 2.86
N HIS A 561 -3.48 37.34 2.82
CA HIS A 561 -2.49 36.30 3.09
C HIS A 561 -1.72 35.85 1.83
N ASN A 562 -1.93 36.45 0.65
CA ASN A 562 -1.30 36.08 -0.63
C ASN A 562 -1.48 34.59 -1.01
N VAL A 563 -2.74 34.14 -1.06
CA VAL A 563 -3.18 32.78 -1.43
C VAL A 563 -3.79 32.82 -2.83
N SER A 564 -3.42 31.89 -3.73
CA SER A 564 -3.93 31.85 -5.10
C SER A 564 -4.12 30.42 -5.61
N LEU A 565 -5.20 30.18 -6.35
CA LEU A 565 -5.49 28.92 -7.04
C LEU A 565 -4.89 28.84 -8.45
N ALA A 566 -4.14 29.87 -8.89
CA ALA A 566 -3.61 29.95 -10.25
C ALA A 566 -2.72 28.75 -10.63
N LEU A 567 -1.83 28.32 -9.73
CA LEU A 567 -0.93 27.18 -9.95
C LEU A 567 -1.69 25.85 -10.11
N LEU A 568 -2.78 25.67 -9.36
CA LEU A 568 -3.65 24.49 -9.48
C LEU A 568 -4.41 24.50 -10.81
N ARG A 569 -4.99 25.65 -11.20
CA ARG A 569 -5.66 25.80 -12.51
C ARG A 569 -4.71 25.59 -13.68
N ASP A 570 -3.48 26.12 -13.64
CA ASP A 570 -2.43 25.88 -14.65
C ASP A 570 -2.09 24.38 -14.77
N SER A 571 -1.91 23.71 -13.62
CA SER A 571 -1.60 22.28 -13.59
C SER A 571 -2.73 21.41 -14.14
N ILE A 572 -4.00 21.76 -13.85
CA ILE A 572 -5.19 21.09 -14.41
C ILE A 572 -5.33 21.35 -15.91
N LYS A 573 -5.01 22.56 -16.37
CA LYS A 573 -4.96 22.87 -17.82
C LYS A 573 -3.91 22.02 -18.52
N THR A 574 -2.69 21.97 -17.97
CA THR A 574 -1.60 21.11 -18.50
C THR A 574 -2.02 19.64 -18.53
N PHE A 575 -2.64 19.13 -17.45
CA PHE A 575 -3.17 17.77 -17.41
C PHE A 575 -4.19 17.51 -18.52
N SER A 576 -5.08 18.47 -18.78
CA SER A 576 -6.09 18.36 -19.84
C SER A 576 -5.44 18.28 -21.23
N GLU A 577 -4.50 19.18 -21.51
CA GLU A 577 -3.75 19.21 -22.79
C GLU A 577 -2.96 17.91 -23.02
N VAL A 578 -2.29 17.39 -21.98
CA VAL A 578 -1.53 16.13 -22.07
C VAL A 578 -2.45 14.91 -22.17
N ALA A 579 -3.59 14.87 -21.48
CA ALA A 579 -4.56 13.77 -21.60
C ALA A 579 -5.16 13.68 -23.02
N ASP A 580 -5.44 14.82 -23.67
CA ASP A 580 -5.88 14.86 -25.07
C ASP A 580 -4.77 14.45 -26.05
N GLU A 581 -3.50 14.82 -25.80
CA GLU A 581 -2.36 14.34 -26.59
C GLU A 581 -2.14 12.84 -26.44
N PHE A 582 -2.17 12.34 -25.21
CA PHE A 582 -2.05 10.90 -24.91
C PHE A 582 -3.09 10.09 -25.68
N HIS A 583 -4.37 10.51 -25.66
CA HIS A 583 -5.43 9.81 -26.39
C HIS A 583 -5.35 9.96 -27.91
N ARG A 584 -4.76 11.04 -28.44
CA ARG A 584 -4.46 11.17 -29.88
C ARG A 584 -3.34 10.23 -30.31
N ARG A 585 -2.26 10.11 -29.52
CA ARG A 585 -1.15 9.17 -29.79
C ARG A 585 -1.58 7.71 -29.60
N LEU A 586 -2.43 7.41 -28.62
CA LEU A 586 -2.97 6.06 -28.37
C LEU A 586 -3.75 5.49 -29.57
N GLN A 587 -4.34 6.33 -30.43
CA GLN A 587 -5.00 5.88 -31.67
C GLN A 587 -4.03 5.33 -32.73
N LEU A 588 -2.73 5.60 -32.59
CA LEU A 588 -1.69 5.20 -33.53
C LEU A 588 -0.93 3.93 -33.09
N VAL A 589 -1.29 3.34 -31.95
CA VAL A 589 -0.61 2.17 -31.37
C VAL A 589 -0.65 0.96 -32.30
N ASP A 590 0.48 0.27 -32.50
CA ASP A 590 0.45 -1.05 -33.12
C ASP A 590 -0.04 -2.08 -32.09
N ILE A 591 -1.32 -2.43 -32.17
CA ILE A 591 -1.96 -3.45 -31.31
C ILE A 591 -1.33 -4.85 -31.45
N ASN A 592 -0.52 -5.09 -32.49
CA ASN A 592 0.21 -6.34 -32.70
C ASN A 592 1.58 -6.35 -32.00
N ASN A 593 2.07 -5.18 -31.56
CA ASN A 593 3.30 -5.05 -30.79
C ASN A 593 2.99 -5.17 -29.29
N PRO A 594 3.27 -6.33 -28.65
CA PRO A 594 2.86 -6.56 -27.27
C PRO A 594 3.59 -5.68 -26.26
N ILE A 595 4.79 -5.20 -26.57
CA ILE A 595 5.58 -4.32 -25.69
C ILE A 595 5.01 -2.90 -25.73
N GLU A 596 4.62 -2.42 -26.90
CA GLU A 596 4.00 -1.11 -27.08
C GLU A 596 2.62 -1.06 -26.40
N VAL A 597 1.76 -2.04 -26.70
CA VAL A 597 0.46 -2.23 -26.00
C VAL A 597 0.64 -2.28 -24.49
N ARG A 598 1.68 -2.95 -23.99
CA ARG A 598 1.99 -3.02 -22.56
C ARG A 598 2.40 -1.66 -21.98
N SER A 599 3.26 -0.91 -22.68
CA SER A 599 3.68 0.44 -22.26
C SER A 599 2.47 1.38 -22.14
N TRP A 600 1.57 1.38 -23.13
CA TRP A 600 0.33 2.17 -23.09
C TRP A 600 -0.61 1.74 -21.96
N ASN A 601 -0.79 0.43 -21.76
CA ASN A 601 -1.59 -0.10 -20.65
C ASN A 601 -1.01 0.26 -19.28
N ASP A 602 0.31 0.27 -19.14
CA ASP A 602 0.95 0.64 -17.89
C ASP A 602 0.78 2.15 -17.62
N GLN A 603 0.89 3.04 -18.62
CA GLN A 603 0.54 4.47 -18.45
C GLN A 603 -0.94 4.67 -18.04
N LEU A 604 -1.87 3.93 -18.65
CA LEU A 604 -3.29 3.96 -18.30
C LEU A 604 -3.55 3.47 -16.86
N MET A 605 -2.89 2.38 -16.45
CA MET A 605 -3.05 1.77 -15.11
C MET A 605 -2.41 2.61 -14.00
N PHE A 606 -1.22 3.16 -14.24
CA PHE A 606 -0.44 3.90 -13.24
C PHE A 606 -0.90 5.36 -13.07
N LEU A 607 -1.73 5.90 -13.98
CA LEU A 607 -2.30 7.24 -13.84
C LEU A 607 -2.99 7.46 -12.48
N GLU A 608 -3.78 6.48 -12.02
CA GLU A 608 -4.48 6.57 -10.73
C GLU A 608 -3.49 6.56 -9.54
N ARG A 609 -2.35 5.85 -9.66
CA ARG A 609 -1.27 5.86 -8.66
C ARG A 609 -0.59 7.21 -8.58
N ALA A 610 -0.52 7.96 -9.68
CA ALA A 610 0.13 9.27 -9.72
C ALA A 610 -0.57 10.34 -8.86
N PHE A 611 -1.79 10.06 -8.38
CA PHE A 611 -2.53 10.89 -7.43
C PHE A 611 -2.35 10.52 -5.95
N ILE A 612 -1.44 9.58 -5.63
CA ILE A 612 -1.12 9.13 -4.27
C ILE A 612 0.10 9.87 -3.72
N ASP A 613 -0.08 10.65 -2.65
CA ASP A 613 1.02 11.19 -1.85
C ASP A 613 1.38 10.17 -0.74
N PRO A 614 2.62 9.64 -0.69
CA PRO A 614 3.03 8.67 0.32
C PRO A 614 2.99 9.21 1.77
N LEU A 615 2.99 10.53 1.97
CA LEU A 615 2.87 11.17 3.29
C LEU A 615 1.42 11.16 3.82
N GLY A 616 0.44 11.03 2.93
CA GLY A 616 -0.98 11.10 3.26
C GLY A 616 -1.48 12.50 3.61
N LEU A 617 -2.78 12.59 3.89
CA LEU A 617 -3.44 13.83 4.28
C LEU A 617 -3.09 14.21 5.73
N PRO A 618 -3.16 15.51 6.10
CA PRO A 618 -2.90 15.96 7.46
C PRO A 618 -3.68 15.16 8.51
N GLY A 619 -2.94 14.52 9.42
CA GLY A 619 -3.49 13.67 10.50
C GLY A 619 -4.08 12.32 10.06
N ARG A 620 -4.04 11.96 8.77
CA ARG A 620 -4.68 10.76 8.20
C ARG A 620 -3.74 10.07 7.18
N PRO A 621 -2.65 9.43 7.63
CA PRO A 621 -1.55 8.96 6.78
C PRO A 621 -1.90 7.80 5.82
N PHE A 622 -3.07 7.18 6.00
CA PHE A 622 -3.57 6.12 5.12
C PHE A 622 -4.52 6.63 4.03
N TYR A 623 -5.06 7.85 4.15
CA TYR A 623 -5.68 8.56 3.03
C TYR A 623 -4.61 9.34 2.29
N ARG A 624 -4.24 8.83 1.12
CA ARG A 624 -3.10 9.29 0.32
C ARG A 624 -3.50 9.90 -1.00
N HIS A 625 -4.71 9.61 -1.45
CA HIS A 625 -5.24 10.16 -2.67
C HIS A 625 -5.51 11.66 -2.52
N ILE A 626 -4.82 12.48 -3.31
CA ILE A 626 -4.86 13.95 -3.21
C ILE A 626 -6.09 14.56 -3.90
N ILE A 627 -6.66 13.86 -4.89
CA ILE A 627 -7.86 14.31 -5.60
C ILE A 627 -9.13 13.95 -4.84
N PHE A 628 -9.18 12.77 -4.23
CA PHE A 628 -10.35 12.25 -3.51
C PHE A 628 -9.95 11.78 -2.12
N ALA A 629 -10.78 12.04 -1.10
CA ALA A 629 -10.74 11.28 0.14
C ALA A 629 -12.08 11.38 0.87
N PRO A 630 -12.31 10.53 1.89
CA PRO A 630 -13.36 10.74 2.88
C PRO A 630 -13.25 12.11 3.55
N ASN A 631 -14.38 12.81 3.67
CA ASN A 631 -14.47 14.08 4.38
C ASN A 631 -14.16 13.87 5.88
N ASN A 632 -13.29 14.69 6.47
CA ASN A 632 -12.86 14.60 7.87
C ASN A 632 -14.04 14.67 8.88
N HIS A 633 -15.14 15.31 8.47
CA HIS A 633 -16.37 15.47 9.25
C HIS A 633 -17.49 14.49 8.83
N ASN A 634 -17.31 13.73 7.75
CA ASN A 634 -18.24 12.71 7.28
C ASN A 634 -17.56 11.63 6.44
N LYS A 635 -17.16 10.50 7.05
CA LYS A 635 -16.47 9.41 6.34
C LYS A 635 -17.18 8.97 5.04
N TYR A 636 -18.51 8.88 5.05
CA TYR A 636 -19.30 8.43 3.90
C TYR A 636 -19.29 9.38 2.68
N ALA A 637 -18.89 10.64 2.84
CA ALA A 637 -18.86 11.61 1.74
C ALA A 637 -17.44 11.72 1.15
N GLY A 638 -17.27 11.29 -0.09
CA GLY A 638 -16.07 11.60 -0.87
C GLY A 638 -16.05 13.09 -1.27
N VAL A 639 -15.01 13.81 -0.85
CA VAL A 639 -14.75 15.20 -1.25
C VAL A 639 -13.60 15.28 -2.24
N SER A 640 -13.66 16.27 -3.12
CA SER A 640 -12.58 16.57 -4.07
C SER A 640 -11.60 17.59 -3.47
N PHE A 641 -10.30 17.39 -3.69
CA PHE A 641 -9.21 18.15 -3.06
C PHE A 641 -9.35 18.26 -1.52
N PRO A 642 -9.46 17.11 -0.81
CA PRO A 642 -9.70 17.03 0.63
C PRO A 642 -8.78 17.92 1.47
N GLY A 643 -7.48 17.96 1.17
CA GLY A 643 -6.52 18.80 1.89
C GLY A 643 -6.88 20.29 1.88
N ILE A 644 -7.32 20.81 0.73
CA ILE A 644 -7.74 22.22 0.58
C ILE A 644 -9.09 22.43 1.30
N TYR A 645 -10.02 21.49 1.14
CA TYR A 645 -11.35 21.56 1.75
C TYR A 645 -11.27 21.59 3.29
N ASP A 646 -10.50 20.67 3.88
CA ASP A 646 -10.35 20.54 5.34
C ASP A 646 -9.53 21.72 5.93
N ALA A 647 -8.56 22.28 5.19
CA ALA A 647 -7.82 23.47 5.61
C ALA A 647 -8.71 24.73 5.65
N LEU A 648 -9.69 24.85 4.75
CA LEU A 648 -10.68 25.94 4.73
C LEU A 648 -11.83 25.74 5.75
N PHE A 649 -11.95 24.56 6.36
CA PHE A 649 -13.07 24.25 7.25
C PHE A 649 -12.96 24.99 8.60
N ASP A 650 -14.02 25.74 8.92
CA ASP A 650 -14.14 26.64 10.09
C ASP A 650 -12.95 27.62 10.23
N ILE A 651 -12.37 28.05 9.10
CA ILE A 651 -11.13 28.84 9.08
C ILE A 651 -11.23 30.16 9.85
N ASP A 652 -12.38 30.84 9.79
CA ASP A 652 -12.64 32.09 10.51
C ASP A 652 -12.48 31.95 12.04
N ASN A 653 -12.65 30.74 12.59
CA ASN A 653 -12.60 30.44 14.02
C ASN A 653 -11.28 29.78 14.47
N LYS A 654 -10.25 29.73 13.60
CA LYS A 654 -8.92 29.21 13.97
C LYS A 654 -8.18 30.24 14.83
N ALA A 655 -7.59 29.78 15.93
CA ALA A 655 -6.88 30.64 16.89
C ALA A 655 -5.61 31.30 16.31
N ASP A 656 -4.95 30.64 15.36
CA ASP A 656 -3.79 31.16 14.63
C ASP A 656 -4.14 31.26 13.15
N GLN A 657 -4.60 32.45 12.73
CA GLN A 657 -5.01 32.72 11.35
C GLN A 657 -3.85 32.57 10.37
N GLN A 658 -2.63 32.99 10.75
CA GLN A 658 -1.48 32.92 9.86
C GLN A 658 -1.14 31.47 9.51
N LYS A 659 -1.05 30.58 10.52
CA LYS A 659 -0.82 29.15 10.27
C LYS A 659 -1.97 28.48 9.52
N ALA A 660 -3.22 28.89 9.77
CA ALA A 660 -4.37 28.34 9.04
C ALA A 660 -4.28 28.65 7.54
N TRP A 661 -3.99 29.90 7.17
CA TRP A 661 -3.82 30.29 5.77
C TRP A 661 -2.53 29.73 5.12
N GLU A 662 -1.47 29.51 5.89
CA GLU A 662 -0.28 28.78 5.42
C GLU A 662 -0.58 27.32 5.08
N GLU A 663 -1.38 26.60 5.88
CA GLU A 663 -1.80 25.24 5.55
C GLU A 663 -2.68 25.21 4.28
N VAL A 664 -3.59 26.19 4.10
CA VAL A 664 -4.36 26.33 2.84
C VAL A 664 -3.41 26.47 1.63
N LYS A 665 -2.38 27.32 1.70
CA LYS A 665 -1.39 27.44 0.62
C LYS A 665 -0.66 26.14 0.33
N LYS A 666 -0.19 25.46 1.39
CA LYS A 666 0.53 24.19 1.30
C LYS A 666 -0.31 23.12 0.62
N GLN A 667 -1.59 23.01 0.97
CA GLN A 667 -2.50 22.04 0.36
C GLN A 667 -2.84 22.39 -1.10
N ILE A 668 -2.94 23.67 -1.46
CA ILE A 668 -3.06 24.10 -2.87
C ILE A 668 -1.80 23.71 -3.66
N PHE A 669 -0.61 23.91 -3.09
CA PHE A 669 0.66 23.53 -3.72
C PHE A 669 0.76 22.01 -3.93
N ILE A 670 0.46 21.19 -2.91
CA ILE A 670 0.47 19.73 -2.99
C ILE A 670 -0.50 19.25 -4.08
N ALA A 671 -1.72 19.78 -4.11
CA ALA A 671 -2.70 19.46 -5.15
C ALA A 671 -2.19 19.81 -6.57
N ALA A 672 -1.61 21.00 -6.75
CA ALA A 672 -1.10 21.43 -8.04
C ALA A 672 0.11 20.59 -8.50
N PHE A 673 1.08 20.35 -7.60
CA PHE A 673 2.22 19.47 -7.84
C PHE A 673 1.75 18.07 -8.25
N THR A 674 0.82 17.48 -7.52
CA THR A 674 0.33 16.11 -7.78
C THR A 674 -0.37 16.02 -9.13
N VAL A 675 -1.24 16.98 -9.48
CA VAL A 675 -1.89 17.02 -10.81
C VAL A 675 -0.83 17.19 -11.93
N ARG A 676 0.20 18.01 -11.72
CA ARG A 676 1.27 18.22 -12.71
C ARG A 676 2.16 16.97 -12.86
N ALA A 677 2.44 16.27 -11.77
CA ALA A 677 3.16 14.99 -11.78
C ALA A 677 2.36 13.89 -12.50
N ALA A 678 1.05 13.80 -12.25
CA ALA A 678 0.15 12.89 -12.94
C ALA A 678 0.06 13.18 -14.45
N ALA A 679 0.06 14.46 -14.85
CA ALA A 679 0.20 14.82 -16.27
C ALA A 679 1.53 14.29 -16.85
N GLY A 680 2.62 14.42 -16.09
CA GLY A 680 3.94 13.90 -16.47
C GLY A 680 3.96 12.40 -16.81
N THR A 681 3.13 11.59 -16.16
CA THR A 681 3.05 10.13 -16.44
C THR A 681 2.41 9.78 -17.78
N LEU A 682 1.69 10.71 -18.39
CA LEU A 682 1.02 10.57 -19.69
C LEU A 682 1.80 11.18 -20.86
N ASN A 683 2.97 11.77 -20.61
CA ASN A 683 3.86 12.24 -21.68
C ASN A 683 4.47 11.06 -22.46
N GLU A 684 5.20 11.37 -23.53
CA GLU A 684 6.09 10.40 -24.15
C GLU A 684 7.20 10.02 -23.16
N THR A 685 7.30 8.73 -22.85
CA THR A 685 8.55 8.15 -22.36
C THR A 685 9.62 8.34 -23.42
N PRO A 686 10.74 9.01 -23.13
CA PRO A 686 11.81 9.19 -24.10
C PRO A 686 12.34 7.84 -24.54
N CYS A 687 12.08 7.47 -25.79
CA CYS A 687 12.93 6.51 -26.49
C CYS A 687 14.19 7.30 -26.87
N GLU A 688 15.32 7.04 -26.21
CA GLU A 688 16.56 7.76 -26.52
C GLU A 688 17.13 7.33 -27.88
N ASP A 689 16.63 7.98 -28.93
CA ASP A 689 17.26 7.96 -30.25
C ASP A 689 18.57 8.76 -30.16
N ALA A 690 19.70 8.06 -30.19
CA ALA A 690 21.00 8.52 -29.69
C ALA A 690 21.73 9.57 -30.56
N THR A 691 21.04 10.55 -31.16
CA THR A 691 21.61 11.48 -32.15
C THR A 691 21.24 12.97 -32.05
N THR A 692 20.44 13.43 -31.07
CA THR A 692 20.12 14.88 -30.93
C THR A 692 20.49 15.47 -29.56
N PRO A 693 21.14 16.67 -29.51
CA PRO A 693 21.49 17.32 -28.25
C PRO A 693 20.28 18.04 -27.63
N VAL A 694 20.04 17.77 -26.34
CA VAL A 694 18.88 18.30 -25.60
C VAL A 694 18.97 19.82 -25.41
N HIS A 695 17.98 20.55 -25.95
CA HIS A 695 17.69 21.92 -25.51
C HIS A 695 17.05 21.90 -24.12
N ARG A 696 17.68 22.58 -23.14
CA ARG A 696 17.14 22.71 -21.78
C ARG A 696 15.83 23.54 -21.76
N PRO A 697 14.82 23.16 -20.96
CA PRO A 697 13.68 24.03 -20.66
C PRO A 697 14.12 25.34 -19.99
N SER A 698 13.52 26.46 -20.39
CA SER A 698 14.01 27.82 -20.07
C SER A 698 13.69 28.33 -18.64
N TRP A 699 12.82 27.66 -17.89
CA TRP A 699 12.20 28.20 -16.66
C TRP A 699 13.06 28.10 -15.38
N LEU A 700 14.29 27.61 -15.46
CA LEU A 700 15.25 27.54 -14.32
C LEU A 700 16.32 28.65 -14.34
N SER A 701 16.15 29.69 -15.17
CA SER A 701 17.23 30.61 -15.56
C SER A 701 17.26 31.99 -14.87
N GLU A 702 16.27 32.34 -14.03
CA GLU A 702 16.05 33.73 -13.56
C GLU A 702 16.36 34.00 -12.08
N CYS A 703 17.18 33.16 -11.44
CA CYS A 703 17.82 33.52 -10.16
C CYS A 703 19.34 33.37 -10.27
N VAL A 704 20.07 34.29 -9.63
CA VAL A 704 21.53 34.45 -9.67
C VAL A 704 22.09 35.09 -10.97
N ARG A 705 21.94 36.42 -11.08
CA ARG A 705 22.91 37.26 -11.81
C ARG A 705 23.75 38.06 -10.80
N ALA A 706 24.97 37.61 -10.54
CA ALA A 706 25.98 38.38 -9.79
C ALA A 706 27.39 38.16 -10.35
N ARG A 707 27.82 39.13 -11.18
CA ARG A 707 29.21 39.54 -11.52
C ARG A 707 30.34 38.52 -11.31
N ALA A 708 30.91 38.03 -12.42
CA ALA A 708 32.33 37.67 -12.51
C ALA A 708 33.12 38.80 -13.21
N PRO A 709 34.36 39.11 -12.78
CA PRO A 709 35.29 39.92 -13.56
C PRO A 709 36.40 39.09 -14.21
N GLU A 710 36.36 39.05 -15.54
CA GLU A 710 37.47 39.37 -16.47
C GLU A 710 38.82 38.60 -16.50
N ARG A 711 39.32 38.42 -17.75
CA ARG A 711 40.73 38.24 -18.20
C ARG A 711 41.38 36.85 -18.13
N GLU A 712 42.28 36.46 -19.05
CA GLU A 712 42.61 36.93 -20.43
C GLU A 712 43.51 35.86 -21.11
N ARG A 713 43.56 35.86 -22.47
CA ARG A 713 44.74 35.47 -23.30
C ARG A 713 45.23 34.01 -23.32
N PHE A 714 45.98 33.52 -24.34
CA PHE A 714 46.08 33.76 -25.80
C PHE A 714 47.08 32.72 -26.36
N GLY A 715 47.03 32.37 -27.66
CA GLY A 715 48.24 31.97 -28.41
C GLY A 715 48.38 30.54 -28.98
N SER A 716 48.35 30.46 -30.32
CA SER A 716 49.27 29.74 -31.25
C SER A 716 49.96 28.41 -30.85
N GLY A 717 50.15 27.42 -31.73
CA GLY A 717 50.00 27.35 -33.20
C GLY A 717 51.07 26.45 -33.86
N ARG A 718 51.07 26.34 -35.21
CA ARG A 718 51.88 25.44 -36.09
C ARG A 718 51.38 23.97 -36.14
N GLY A 719 51.43 23.23 -37.26
CA GLY A 719 51.67 23.61 -38.66
C GLY A 719 52.56 22.63 -39.47
N GLY A 720 52.03 22.06 -40.57
CA GLY A 720 52.81 21.48 -41.70
C GLY A 720 52.73 19.95 -41.90
N GLY A 721 52.55 19.50 -43.16
CA GLY A 721 52.65 18.07 -43.56
C GLY A 721 51.97 17.69 -44.89
N TRP A 722 52.69 17.84 -46.01
CA TRP A 722 52.20 17.78 -47.42
C TRP A 722 51.97 16.38 -48.05
N GLY A 723 51.09 16.31 -49.07
CA GLY A 723 51.16 15.42 -50.27
C GLY A 723 50.42 14.05 -50.18
N LEU A 724 49.32 13.75 -50.90
CA LEU A 724 49.03 13.63 -52.37
C LEU A 724 49.68 12.40 -53.08
N PRO A 725 49.06 11.78 -54.13
CA PRO A 725 47.67 11.88 -54.63
C PRO A 725 46.95 10.57 -55.09
N ARG A 726 45.61 10.68 -55.15
CA ARG A 726 44.59 10.04 -56.03
C ARG A 726 45.00 9.07 -57.17
N ARG A 727 44.12 8.08 -57.45
CA ARG A 727 43.26 8.13 -58.67
C ARG A 727 42.01 7.22 -58.65
N ASP A 728 41.02 7.66 -59.42
CA ASP A 728 39.64 7.17 -59.53
C ASP A 728 39.44 6.10 -60.63
N GLY A 729 38.31 5.38 -60.66
CA GLY A 729 37.92 4.57 -61.84
C GLY A 729 36.84 3.48 -61.67
N ASN A 730 35.56 3.85 -61.75
CA ASN A 730 34.35 3.00 -61.87
C ASN A 730 33.94 2.91 -63.39
N PRO A 731 32.88 2.19 -63.89
CA PRO A 731 32.16 0.99 -63.42
C PRO A 731 31.94 -0.12 -64.56
N PRO A 732 30.73 -0.59 -65.05
CA PRO A 732 30.34 -2.03 -65.03
C PRO A 732 29.71 -2.70 -66.33
N VAL A 733 29.03 -3.87 -66.18
CA VAL A 733 28.07 -4.65 -67.07
C VAL A 733 28.60 -5.35 -68.36
N PRO A 734 27.87 -6.23 -69.12
CA PRO A 734 26.67 -7.11 -68.89
C PRO A 734 26.74 -8.58 -69.49
N ARG A 735 25.60 -9.33 -69.50
CA ARG A 735 25.25 -10.52 -70.38
C ARG A 735 24.37 -10.03 -71.59
N PRO A 736 24.02 -10.77 -72.70
CA PRO A 736 23.83 -12.23 -72.90
C PRO A 736 24.21 -12.83 -74.31
N ALA A 737 23.57 -13.95 -74.71
CA ALA A 737 23.81 -14.89 -75.86
C ALA A 737 23.38 -14.37 -77.27
N PRO A 738 23.32 -15.11 -78.44
CA PRO A 738 23.08 -16.57 -78.67
C PRO A 738 23.72 -17.26 -79.94
N ALA A 739 23.16 -18.43 -80.35
CA ALA A 739 23.07 -19.04 -81.72
C ALA A 739 23.94 -20.31 -82.02
N VAL A 740 23.35 -21.49 -82.34
CA VAL A 740 23.03 -22.06 -83.71
C VAL A 740 24.17 -22.97 -84.23
N LEU A 741 24.02 -24.18 -84.82
CA LEU A 741 22.87 -25.03 -85.28
C LEU A 741 23.27 -26.55 -85.21
N GLY A 742 22.36 -27.50 -85.48
CA GLY A 742 22.70 -28.92 -85.79
C GLY A 742 21.54 -29.93 -85.67
N LEU A 743 20.91 -30.34 -86.78
CA LEU A 743 19.88 -31.39 -86.85
C LEU A 743 20.51 -32.78 -87.14
N GLU A 744 19.93 -33.88 -86.64
CA GLU A 744 19.12 -34.81 -87.48
C GLU A 744 18.69 -36.14 -86.79
N SER A 745 17.65 -36.73 -87.39
CA SER A 745 17.12 -38.11 -87.23
C SER A 745 16.29 -38.46 -85.98
N GLU A 746 14.98 -38.59 -86.19
CA GLU A 746 14.10 -39.37 -85.32
C GLU A 746 14.13 -40.85 -85.72
N MET A 747 14.15 -41.77 -84.75
CA MET A 747 13.27 -42.97 -84.69
C MET A 747 13.59 -43.85 -83.47
N GLY A 748 13.07 -43.46 -82.31
CA GLY A 748 13.15 -44.28 -81.07
C GLY A 748 12.17 -43.87 -79.96
N ARG A 749 11.27 -42.92 -80.24
CA ARG A 749 10.72 -42.01 -79.22
C ARG A 749 9.40 -42.44 -78.56
N TRP A 750 8.92 -43.66 -78.80
CA TRP A 750 7.60 -44.12 -78.30
C TRP A 750 7.62 -45.23 -77.23
N LYS A 751 8.78 -45.78 -76.84
CA LYS A 751 8.88 -46.72 -75.71
C LYS A 751 9.40 -46.10 -74.40
N VAL A 752 10.14 -45.00 -74.47
CA VAL A 752 10.69 -44.31 -73.28
C VAL A 752 9.64 -43.38 -72.63
N VAL A 753 8.81 -42.72 -73.44
CA VAL A 753 7.80 -41.77 -72.94
C VAL A 753 6.78 -42.42 -72.00
N LEU A 754 6.33 -43.65 -72.32
CA LEU A 754 5.33 -44.35 -71.50
C LEU A 754 5.87 -44.73 -70.10
N CYS A 755 7.16 -45.09 -70.00
CA CYS A 755 7.80 -45.36 -68.71
C CYS A 755 8.05 -44.06 -67.91
N SER A 756 8.37 -42.95 -68.58
CA SER A 756 8.55 -41.65 -67.93
C SER A 756 7.25 -41.14 -67.30
N TRP A 757 6.09 -41.29 -67.96
CA TRP A 757 4.80 -40.88 -67.39
C TRP A 757 4.39 -41.74 -66.18
N LEU A 758 4.67 -43.04 -66.19
CA LEU A 758 4.44 -43.91 -65.01
C LEU A 758 5.37 -43.54 -63.84
N GLY A 759 6.63 -43.20 -64.11
CA GLY A 759 7.56 -42.69 -63.10
C GLY A 759 7.12 -41.35 -62.50
N ILE A 760 6.66 -40.42 -63.34
CA ILE A 760 6.12 -39.12 -62.90
C ILE A 760 4.85 -39.29 -62.07
N ALA A 761 3.93 -40.18 -62.47
CA ALA A 761 2.72 -40.48 -61.70
C ALA A 761 3.04 -41.12 -60.33
N ALA A 762 4.03 -42.03 -60.26
CA ALA A 762 4.50 -42.61 -59.00
C ALA A 762 5.17 -41.56 -58.09
N LEU A 763 5.97 -40.65 -58.65
CA LEU A 763 6.58 -39.53 -57.92
C LEU A 763 5.52 -38.53 -57.41
N LEU A 764 4.48 -38.24 -58.19
CA LEU A 764 3.35 -37.40 -57.77
C LEU A 764 2.52 -38.08 -56.67
N ALA A 765 2.29 -39.39 -56.75
CA ALA A 765 1.61 -40.14 -55.69
C ALA A 765 2.45 -40.18 -54.39
N LEU A 766 3.76 -40.38 -54.49
CA LEU A 766 4.68 -40.31 -53.34
C LEU A 766 4.77 -38.89 -52.75
N PHE A 767 4.78 -37.86 -53.60
CA PHE A 767 4.75 -36.46 -53.15
C PHE A 767 3.42 -36.11 -52.46
N LEU A 768 2.28 -36.56 -53.01
CA LEU A 768 0.96 -36.36 -52.40
C LEU A 768 0.80 -37.16 -51.09
N MET A 769 1.31 -38.39 -51.01
CA MET A 769 1.36 -39.14 -49.74
C MET A 769 2.31 -38.49 -48.73
N GLY A 770 3.46 -37.98 -49.15
CA GLY A 770 4.37 -37.22 -48.29
C GLY A 770 3.77 -35.90 -47.81
N PHE A 771 2.98 -35.23 -48.66
CA PHE A 771 2.25 -34.01 -48.31
C PHE A 771 1.10 -34.31 -47.34
N LEU A 772 0.31 -35.37 -47.58
CA LEU A 772 -0.74 -35.83 -46.65
C LEU A 772 -0.16 -36.28 -45.31
N ALA A 773 0.96 -37.02 -45.31
CA ALA A 773 1.66 -37.40 -44.09
C ALA A 773 2.22 -36.17 -43.36
N GLY A 774 2.83 -35.22 -44.07
CA GLY A 774 3.32 -33.97 -43.50
C GLY A 774 2.19 -33.07 -42.95
N TRP A 775 1.03 -33.07 -43.59
CA TRP A 775 -0.16 -32.34 -43.15
C TRP A 775 -0.83 -32.98 -41.94
N LEU A 776 -0.88 -34.32 -41.88
CA LEU A 776 -1.29 -35.09 -40.70
C LEU A 776 -0.31 -34.92 -39.52
N VAL A 777 1.00 -34.91 -39.77
CA VAL A 777 2.01 -34.62 -38.75
C VAL A 777 1.90 -33.16 -38.26
N LYS A 778 1.62 -32.20 -39.15
CA LYS A 778 1.41 -30.78 -38.77
C LYS A 778 0.07 -30.52 -38.06
N THR A 779 -0.88 -31.43 -38.14
CA THR A 779 -2.13 -31.39 -37.35
C THR A 779 -2.05 -32.20 -36.05
N LEU A 780 -1.11 -33.16 -35.95
CA LEU A 780 -0.75 -33.85 -34.71
C LEU A 780 0.25 -33.05 -33.83
N ILE A 781 1.10 -32.23 -34.45
CA ILE A 781 2.00 -31.31 -33.76
C ILE A 781 1.42 -29.90 -33.85
N GLY A 782 0.54 -29.56 -32.90
CA GLY A 782 0.19 -28.17 -32.64
C GLY A 782 1.44 -27.36 -32.26
N PRO A 783 1.40 -26.02 -32.33
CA PRO A 783 2.51 -25.19 -31.86
C PRO A 783 2.85 -25.59 -30.41
N PRO A 784 4.14 -25.81 -30.07
CA PRO A 784 4.54 -26.29 -28.76
C PRO A 784 3.97 -25.35 -27.70
N GLY A 785 3.28 -25.93 -26.71
CA GLY A 785 2.63 -25.14 -25.67
C GLY A 785 3.65 -24.23 -24.98
N THR A 786 3.22 -23.06 -24.51
CA THR A 786 4.10 -22.09 -23.82
C THR A 786 4.92 -22.73 -22.68
N SER A 787 4.40 -23.79 -22.07
CA SER A 787 5.11 -24.68 -21.12
C SER A 787 6.37 -25.35 -21.70
N GLU A 788 6.32 -25.94 -22.90
CA GLU A 788 7.47 -26.60 -23.52
C GLU A 788 8.55 -25.59 -23.92
N VAL A 789 8.15 -24.42 -24.45
CA VAL A 789 9.07 -23.33 -24.75
C VAL A 789 9.75 -22.84 -23.47
N PHE A 790 9.01 -22.68 -22.37
CA PHE A 790 9.57 -22.25 -21.08
C PHE A 790 10.51 -23.30 -20.47
N VAL A 791 10.19 -24.60 -20.58
CA VAL A 791 11.05 -25.71 -20.14
C VAL A 791 12.32 -25.79 -20.99
N SER A 792 12.21 -25.57 -22.30
CA SER A 792 13.32 -25.50 -23.26
C SER A 792 14.30 -24.36 -22.90
N VAL A 793 13.80 -23.12 -22.80
CA VAL A 793 14.62 -21.94 -22.48
C VAL A 793 15.27 -22.07 -21.11
N ARG A 794 14.56 -22.57 -20.08
CA ARG A 794 15.14 -22.81 -18.75
C ARG A 794 16.28 -23.84 -18.80
N ARG A 795 16.12 -24.93 -19.56
CA ARG A 795 17.18 -25.94 -19.73
C ARG A 795 18.39 -25.34 -20.46
N GLN A 796 18.17 -24.54 -21.49
CA GLN A 796 19.23 -23.86 -22.24
C GLN A 796 20.00 -22.85 -21.37
N LEU A 797 19.29 -22.03 -20.60
CA LEU A 797 19.88 -21.11 -19.62
C LEU A 797 20.77 -21.85 -18.60
N PHE A 798 20.31 -22.99 -18.08
CA PHE A 798 21.08 -23.80 -17.15
C PHE A 798 22.31 -24.44 -17.81
N SER A 799 22.26 -24.80 -19.10
CA SER A 799 23.44 -25.31 -19.83
C SER A 799 24.47 -24.25 -20.23
N GLU A 800 24.10 -22.97 -20.29
CA GLU A 800 25.05 -21.87 -20.53
C GLU A 800 25.78 -21.40 -19.26
N MET A 801 25.25 -21.71 -18.07
CA MET A 801 25.94 -21.46 -16.80
C MET A 801 27.10 -22.43 -16.59
N LYS A 802 28.30 -21.98 -16.97
CA LYS A 802 29.55 -22.75 -16.97
C LYS A 802 30.45 -22.34 -15.81
N ALA A 803 31.01 -23.32 -15.09
CA ALA A 803 31.87 -23.08 -13.92
C ALA A 803 33.19 -22.38 -14.32
N GLU A 804 33.67 -22.65 -15.53
CA GLU A 804 34.87 -22.09 -16.14
C GLU A 804 34.73 -20.57 -16.35
N ASN A 805 33.52 -20.11 -16.73
CA ASN A 805 33.21 -18.68 -16.85
C ASN A 805 33.27 -18.01 -15.47
N ILE A 806 32.67 -18.63 -14.45
CA ILE A 806 32.69 -18.12 -13.06
C ILE A 806 34.15 -18.02 -12.56
N GLN A 807 34.96 -19.05 -12.80
CA GLN A 807 36.39 -19.06 -12.45
C GLN A 807 37.15 -17.94 -13.18
N GLY A 808 36.91 -17.76 -14.47
CA GLY A 808 37.55 -16.70 -15.29
C GLY A 808 37.18 -15.29 -14.82
N PHE A 809 35.91 -15.04 -14.53
CA PHE A 809 35.44 -13.76 -13.99
C PHE A 809 36.03 -13.50 -12.59
N LEU A 810 35.99 -14.49 -11.69
CA LEU A 810 36.55 -14.37 -10.34
C LEU A 810 38.05 -14.02 -10.39
N HIS A 811 38.84 -14.74 -11.19
CA HIS A 811 40.27 -14.44 -11.36
C HIS A 811 40.51 -13.05 -11.98
N SER A 812 39.71 -12.65 -12.98
CA SER A 812 39.83 -11.31 -13.58
C SER A 812 39.51 -10.19 -12.59
N PHE A 813 38.46 -10.34 -11.78
CA PHE A 813 37.97 -9.28 -10.89
C PHE A 813 38.85 -9.14 -9.63
N THR A 814 39.47 -10.23 -9.16
CA THR A 814 40.30 -10.25 -7.94
C THR A 814 41.79 -9.99 -8.17
N ARG A 815 42.24 -9.81 -9.42
CA ARG A 815 43.66 -9.65 -9.78
C ARG A 815 44.36 -8.44 -9.15
N PHE A 816 43.63 -7.36 -8.86
CA PHE A 816 44.18 -6.13 -8.28
C PHE A 816 43.26 -5.55 -7.19
N PRO A 817 43.80 -4.90 -6.15
CA PRO A 817 43.01 -4.13 -5.19
C PRO A 817 42.21 -3.02 -5.88
N HIS A 818 40.91 -2.96 -5.60
CA HIS A 818 39.97 -2.06 -6.28
C HIS A 818 38.98 -1.43 -5.29
N VAL A 819 39.50 -0.78 -4.25
CA VAL A 819 38.71 -0.10 -3.21
C VAL A 819 37.82 0.98 -3.85
N ALA A 820 36.60 1.17 -3.33
CA ALA A 820 35.66 2.17 -3.82
C ALA A 820 36.31 3.55 -3.97
N GLY A 821 35.93 4.29 -5.02
CA GLY A 821 36.49 5.62 -5.36
C GLY A 821 37.90 5.62 -5.96
N THR A 822 38.58 4.47 -6.07
CA THR A 822 39.89 4.40 -6.74
C THR A 822 39.78 4.24 -8.25
N GLU A 823 40.77 4.73 -9.00
CA GLU A 823 40.88 4.54 -10.45
C GLU A 823 40.84 3.06 -10.86
N GLN A 824 41.38 2.16 -10.04
CA GLN A 824 41.34 0.72 -10.33
C GLN A 824 39.93 0.13 -10.19
N ASN A 825 39.09 0.67 -9.30
CA ASN A 825 37.66 0.33 -9.19
C ASN A 825 36.87 0.80 -10.42
N LEU A 826 37.12 2.03 -10.89
CA LEU A 826 36.52 2.57 -12.12
C LEU A 826 36.89 1.74 -13.37
N ARG A 827 38.14 1.28 -13.46
CA ARG A 827 38.59 0.38 -14.55
C ARG A 827 37.84 -0.94 -14.56
N LEU A 828 37.66 -1.56 -13.39
CA LEU A 828 36.89 -2.80 -13.27
C LEU A 828 35.42 -2.59 -13.66
N ALA A 829 34.80 -1.49 -13.23
CA ALA A 829 33.43 -1.14 -13.61
C ALA A 829 33.27 -0.96 -15.13
N ARG A 830 34.22 -0.27 -15.80
CA ARG A 830 34.27 -0.14 -17.27
C ARG A 830 34.45 -1.49 -17.99
N GLN A 831 35.27 -2.38 -17.43
CA GLN A 831 35.42 -3.74 -17.97
C GLN A 831 34.10 -4.51 -17.90
N ILE A 832 33.42 -4.50 -16.75
CA ILE A 832 32.12 -5.17 -16.56
C ILE A 832 31.06 -4.58 -17.51
N GLN A 833 30.97 -3.25 -17.63
CA GLN A 833 30.06 -2.57 -18.55
C GLN A 833 30.27 -3.03 -20.01
N THR A 834 31.53 -3.20 -20.43
CA THR A 834 31.88 -3.65 -21.79
C THR A 834 31.54 -5.13 -22.00
N GLN A 835 31.80 -5.97 -21.00
CA GLN A 835 31.43 -7.39 -21.00
C GLN A 835 29.91 -7.56 -21.09
N TRP A 836 29.14 -6.82 -20.31
CA TRP A 836 27.67 -6.86 -20.32
C TRP A 836 27.09 -6.53 -21.70
N LYS A 837 27.56 -5.45 -22.36
CA LYS A 837 27.16 -5.13 -23.75
C LYS A 837 27.53 -6.24 -24.73
N THR A 838 28.70 -6.87 -24.54
CA THR A 838 29.16 -8.00 -25.37
C THR A 838 28.35 -9.28 -25.14
N PHE A 839 27.77 -9.45 -23.94
CA PHE A 839 26.85 -10.56 -23.63
C PHE A 839 25.43 -10.35 -24.17
N GLY A 840 25.15 -9.23 -24.85
CA GLY A 840 23.86 -8.96 -25.49
C GLY A 840 22.84 -8.23 -24.60
N LEU A 841 23.28 -7.53 -23.54
CA LEU A 841 22.43 -6.56 -22.85
C LEU A 841 22.28 -5.29 -23.70
N ASP A 842 21.05 -4.87 -23.95
CA ASP A 842 20.71 -3.74 -24.82
C ASP A 842 21.41 -2.44 -24.38
N THR A 843 21.46 -2.20 -23.06
CA THR A 843 22.20 -1.09 -22.46
C THR A 843 23.01 -1.53 -21.24
N ALA A 844 24.07 -0.78 -20.94
CA ALA A 844 24.81 -0.87 -19.67
C ALA A 844 25.52 0.48 -19.43
N GLU A 845 25.33 1.05 -18.26
CA GLU A 845 25.73 2.42 -17.93
C GLU A 845 26.57 2.49 -16.65
N LEU A 846 27.39 3.54 -16.54
CA LEU A 846 28.13 3.87 -15.33
C LEU A 846 27.50 5.12 -14.71
N VAL A 847 26.80 4.93 -13.59
CA VAL A 847 26.13 6.01 -12.88
C VAL A 847 27.07 6.59 -11.81
N HIS A 848 27.43 7.86 -11.97
CA HIS A 848 28.33 8.57 -11.05
C HIS A 848 27.62 9.02 -9.76
N TYR A 849 28.31 8.93 -8.62
CA TYR A 849 27.87 9.44 -7.31
C TYR A 849 29.07 9.95 -6.51
N ASP A 850 28.92 11.12 -5.90
CA ASP A 850 29.93 11.75 -5.06
C ASP A 850 29.64 11.40 -3.59
N VAL A 851 30.17 10.28 -3.12
CA VAL A 851 29.95 9.76 -1.75
C VAL A 851 31.12 10.07 -0.82
N LEU A 852 30.86 10.21 0.49
CA LEU A 852 31.91 10.32 1.48
C LEU A 852 32.64 8.98 1.62
N LEU A 853 33.94 8.96 1.31
CA LEU A 853 34.81 7.80 1.46
C LEU A 853 35.95 8.13 2.42
N SER A 854 36.37 7.15 3.21
CA SER A 854 37.49 7.26 4.14
C SER A 854 38.57 6.23 3.84
N TYR A 855 39.81 6.70 3.87
CA TYR A 855 41.02 5.94 3.53
C TYR A 855 42.08 6.16 4.62
N PRO A 856 42.96 5.18 4.87
CA PRO A 856 44.08 5.36 5.78
C PRO A 856 45.18 6.17 5.11
N ASN A 857 46.00 6.85 5.92
CA ASN A 857 47.24 7.44 5.43
C ASN A 857 48.27 6.34 5.18
N GLN A 858 48.64 6.12 3.92
CA GLN A 858 49.62 5.08 3.54
C GLN A 858 51.06 5.45 3.93
N SER A 859 51.37 6.75 4.01
CA SER A 859 52.71 7.24 4.39
C SER A 859 52.91 7.29 5.91
N SER A 860 51.82 7.26 6.69
CA SER A 860 51.81 7.20 8.14
C SER A 860 50.68 6.28 8.61
N PRO A 861 50.85 4.95 8.51
CA PRO A 861 49.81 3.98 8.87
C PRO A 861 49.39 4.08 10.34
N ASN A 862 48.13 3.73 10.60
CA ASN A 862 47.62 3.59 11.96
C ASN A 862 48.22 2.35 12.63
N TYR A 863 48.50 2.43 13.93
CA TYR A 863 48.94 1.31 14.77
C TYR A 863 48.47 1.51 16.21
N VAL A 864 48.61 0.47 17.02
CA VAL A 864 48.47 0.53 18.48
C VAL A 864 49.84 0.29 19.09
N SER A 865 50.18 1.06 20.13
CA SER A 865 51.37 0.83 20.94
C SER A 865 51.04 0.65 22.43
N ILE A 866 51.88 -0.12 23.13
CA ILE A 866 51.98 -0.08 24.59
C ILE A 866 53.13 0.86 24.94
N THR A 867 52.90 1.75 25.90
CA THR A 867 53.91 2.69 26.42
C THR A 867 54.24 2.41 27.87
N ASP A 868 55.47 2.75 28.29
CA ASP A 868 55.88 2.78 29.69
C ASP A 868 55.44 4.08 30.40
N ASP A 869 55.70 4.20 31.70
CA ASP A 869 55.39 5.40 32.51
C ASP A 869 56.08 6.68 31.99
N GLY A 870 57.17 6.54 31.21
CA GLY A 870 57.88 7.61 30.52
C GLY A 870 57.33 7.95 29.13
N ARG A 871 56.23 7.30 28.70
CA ARG A 871 55.63 7.36 27.35
C ARG A 871 56.53 6.82 26.23
N LYS A 872 57.54 6.01 26.54
CA LYS A 872 58.33 5.32 25.52
C LYS A 872 57.54 4.11 25.03
N GLU A 873 57.45 3.92 23.72
CA GLU A 873 56.82 2.74 23.13
C GLU A 873 57.67 1.48 23.38
N ILE A 874 57.03 0.43 23.87
CA ILE A 874 57.67 -0.87 24.21
C ILE A 874 57.12 -2.04 23.37
N PHE A 875 55.95 -1.88 22.74
CA PHE A 875 55.39 -2.81 21.76
C PHE A 875 54.51 -2.05 20.79
N ASN A 876 54.67 -2.28 19.48
CA ASN A 876 53.85 -1.69 18.42
C ASN A 876 53.25 -2.80 17.56
N THR A 877 51.98 -2.67 17.17
CA THR A 877 51.31 -3.62 16.27
C THR A 877 51.81 -3.52 14.83
N SER A 878 51.62 -4.60 14.08
CA SER A 878 52.00 -4.70 12.66
C SER A 878 51.37 -3.60 11.79
N LEU A 879 52.19 -2.79 11.10
CA LEU A 879 51.72 -1.68 10.23
C LEU A 879 51.03 -2.13 8.94
N PHE A 880 51.39 -3.33 8.45
CA PHE A 880 50.90 -3.91 7.20
C PHE A 880 50.76 -5.42 7.35
N GLU A 881 49.83 -6.01 6.59
CA GLU A 881 49.72 -7.46 6.47
C GLU A 881 50.77 -8.00 5.48
N PRO A 882 51.35 -9.19 5.72
CA PRO A 882 52.24 -9.82 4.76
C PRO A 882 51.48 -10.19 3.48
N PRO A 883 51.99 -9.83 2.27
CA PRO A 883 51.33 -10.21 1.03
C PRO A 883 51.43 -11.73 0.80
N PRO A 884 50.37 -12.37 0.24
CA PRO A 884 50.44 -13.76 -0.19
C PRO A 884 51.57 -14.05 -1.18
N GLU A 885 51.96 -15.32 -1.26
CA GLU A 885 52.85 -15.81 -2.32
C GLU A 885 52.26 -15.47 -3.71
N GLY A 886 53.09 -14.97 -4.62
CA GLY A 886 52.67 -14.46 -5.92
C GLY A 886 52.11 -13.03 -5.94
N TYR A 887 51.74 -12.45 -4.79
CA TYR A 887 51.18 -11.09 -4.68
C TYR A 887 52.17 -10.02 -4.19
N ALA A 888 53.42 -10.39 -3.88
CA ALA A 888 54.44 -9.50 -3.33
C ALA A 888 54.72 -8.21 -4.14
N ASN A 889 54.51 -8.23 -5.47
CA ASN A 889 54.74 -7.10 -6.37
C ASN A 889 53.46 -6.29 -6.70
N ILE A 890 52.33 -6.53 -6.02
CA ILE A 890 51.06 -5.85 -6.26
C ILE A 890 50.99 -4.55 -5.45
N SER A 891 50.92 -3.41 -6.14
CA SER A 891 50.73 -2.09 -5.54
C SER A 891 49.27 -1.81 -5.16
N GLY A 892 49.04 -0.89 -4.23
CA GLY A 892 47.70 -0.41 -3.85
C GLY A 892 47.01 -1.21 -2.74
N VAL A 893 47.74 -2.09 -2.04
CA VAL A 893 47.26 -2.74 -0.82
C VAL A 893 47.26 -1.72 0.32
N LEU A 894 46.09 -1.43 0.90
CA LEU A 894 45.97 -0.49 2.02
C LEU A 894 46.42 -1.13 3.35
N PRO A 895 46.98 -0.36 4.30
CA PRO A 895 47.24 -0.84 5.66
C PRO A 895 45.93 -1.24 6.38
N PRO A 896 46.02 -1.92 7.55
CA PRO A 896 44.86 -2.21 8.39
C PRO A 896 44.12 -0.94 8.84
N TYR A 897 42.82 -0.86 8.57
CA TYR A 897 41.98 0.24 9.05
C TYR A 897 40.49 -0.14 9.08
N ASN A 898 39.74 0.58 9.92
CA ASN A 898 38.29 0.62 9.85
C ASN A 898 37.84 1.94 9.21
N ALA A 899 37.06 1.86 8.14
CA ALA A 899 36.51 3.04 7.48
C ALA A 899 35.51 3.75 8.40
N PHE A 900 35.56 5.09 8.42
CA PHE A 900 34.76 5.98 9.27
C PHE A 900 35.07 5.89 10.79
N SER A 901 36.28 5.45 11.14
CA SER A 901 36.89 5.72 12.45
C SER A 901 37.11 7.23 12.63
N ALA A 902 36.97 7.72 13.86
CA ALA A 902 37.50 9.05 14.21
C ALA A 902 39.03 9.07 14.12
N GLN A 903 39.60 10.27 13.99
CA GLN A 903 41.04 10.53 14.11
C GLN A 903 41.38 10.83 15.59
N GLY A 904 42.54 10.37 16.05
CA GLY A 904 43.05 10.69 17.38
C GLY A 904 44.06 9.67 17.91
N GLU A 905 44.81 10.08 18.93
CA GLU A 905 45.84 9.29 19.62
C GLU A 905 45.44 9.10 21.10
N PRO A 906 44.39 8.32 21.41
CA PRO A 906 43.93 8.13 22.78
C PRO A 906 44.95 7.29 23.56
N LEU A 907 45.27 7.74 24.77
CA LEU A 907 46.09 7.01 25.74
C LEU A 907 45.24 6.71 26.98
N ALA A 908 45.03 5.44 27.29
CA ALA A 908 44.36 4.96 28.50
C ALA A 908 44.61 3.46 28.71
N ASP A 909 44.22 2.93 29.88
CA ASP A 909 44.29 1.49 30.17
C ASP A 909 43.42 0.68 29.21
N LEU A 910 43.88 -0.54 28.90
CA LEU A 910 43.20 -1.49 28.04
C LEU A 910 42.18 -2.34 28.83
N VAL A 911 40.98 -2.55 28.30
CA VAL A 911 39.93 -3.42 28.87
C VAL A 911 39.41 -4.39 27.80
N TYR A 912 39.37 -5.70 28.09
CA TYR A 912 38.82 -6.69 27.17
C TYR A 912 37.31 -6.86 27.35
N VAL A 913 36.54 -6.63 26.28
CA VAL A 913 35.06 -6.55 26.34
C VAL A 913 34.35 -7.64 25.53
N ASN A 914 34.96 -8.82 25.43
CA ASN A 914 34.40 -9.99 24.76
C ASN A 914 34.01 -9.72 23.29
N TYR A 915 32.72 -9.66 22.97
CA TYR A 915 32.19 -9.36 21.64
C TYR A 915 31.62 -7.93 21.52
N GLY A 916 31.70 -7.11 22.57
CA GLY A 916 31.16 -5.75 22.59
C GLY A 916 29.63 -5.69 22.47
N ARG A 917 28.92 -6.75 22.87
CA ARG A 917 27.45 -6.77 22.94
C ARG A 917 26.99 -5.99 24.17
N THR A 918 25.76 -5.49 24.17
CA THR A 918 25.20 -4.75 25.32
C THR A 918 25.23 -5.57 26.61
N GLU A 919 24.98 -6.88 26.53
CA GLU A 919 25.14 -7.83 27.64
C GLU A 919 26.58 -7.98 28.14
N ASP A 920 27.59 -7.84 27.26
CA ASP A 920 29.00 -7.90 27.67
C ASP A 920 29.35 -6.67 28.54
N PHE A 921 28.84 -5.49 28.18
CA PHE A 921 29.02 -4.25 28.95
C PHE A 921 28.27 -4.28 30.29
N PHE A 922 27.02 -4.74 30.32
CA PHE A 922 26.27 -4.90 31.58
C PHE A 922 26.97 -5.87 32.53
N LYS A 923 27.60 -6.93 32.02
CA LYS A 923 28.36 -7.88 32.82
C LYS A 923 29.60 -7.24 33.46
N LEU A 924 30.36 -6.44 32.69
CA LEU A 924 31.51 -5.69 33.22
C LEU A 924 31.09 -4.73 34.33
N GLU A 925 30.07 -3.90 34.08
CA GLU A 925 29.61 -2.89 35.03
C GLU A 925 29.00 -3.51 36.29
N ARG A 926 28.05 -4.44 36.14
CA ARG A 926 27.17 -4.89 37.23
C ARG A 926 27.65 -6.13 37.96
N GLU A 927 28.32 -7.04 37.28
CA GLU A 927 28.83 -8.29 37.88
C GLU A 927 30.30 -8.19 38.25
N MET A 928 31.11 -7.46 37.47
CA MET A 928 32.57 -7.36 37.68
C MET A 928 33.04 -6.03 38.29
N GLY A 929 32.18 -4.99 38.32
CA GLY A 929 32.54 -3.66 38.82
C GLY A 929 33.56 -2.90 37.97
N ILE A 930 33.74 -3.28 36.70
CA ILE A 930 34.75 -2.73 35.79
C ILE A 930 34.14 -1.60 34.96
N ASN A 931 34.63 -0.37 35.17
CA ASN A 931 34.21 0.81 34.43
C ASN A 931 35.01 0.96 33.11
N CYS A 932 34.28 1.05 31.99
CA CYS A 932 34.84 1.29 30.65
C CYS A 932 35.06 2.77 30.30
N THR A 933 34.56 3.68 31.14
CA THR A 933 34.67 5.13 30.95
C THR A 933 36.13 5.56 30.90
N GLU A 934 36.48 6.36 29.90
CA GLU A 934 37.84 6.88 29.63
C GLU A 934 38.89 5.79 29.34
N LYS A 935 38.48 4.55 29.01
CA LYS A 935 39.39 3.41 28.68
C LYS A 935 39.49 3.14 27.18
N ILE A 936 40.52 2.40 26.77
CA ILE A 936 40.59 1.78 25.44
C ILE A 936 40.07 0.35 25.57
N LEU A 937 39.18 -0.07 24.68
CA LEU A 937 38.60 -1.41 24.70
C LEU A 937 39.26 -2.31 23.66
N ILE A 938 39.29 -3.62 23.90
CA ILE A 938 39.63 -4.63 22.89
C ILE A 938 38.52 -5.69 22.80
N ALA A 939 38.06 -5.98 21.58
CA ALA A 939 36.91 -6.84 21.33
C ALA A 939 37.10 -7.78 20.13
N ARG A 940 36.49 -8.96 20.21
CA ARG A 940 36.42 -9.95 19.13
C ARG A 940 35.44 -9.51 18.05
N TYR A 941 35.78 -9.76 16.79
CA TYR A 941 34.96 -9.36 15.64
C TYR A 941 33.59 -10.06 15.52
N GLY A 942 33.44 -11.28 16.03
CA GLY A 942 32.26 -12.12 15.83
C GLY A 942 30.94 -11.65 16.47
N LYS A 943 29.88 -12.44 16.28
CA LYS A 943 28.50 -12.33 16.80
C LYS A 943 27.66 -11.12 16.37
N ILE A 944 28.18 -9.91 16.35
CA ILE A 944 27.42 -8.68 16.01
C ILE A 944 28.16 -7.77 15.02
N PHE A 945 27.41 -6.94 14.29
CA PHE A 945 27.98 -5.96 13.36
C PHE A 945 28.96 -4.99 14.06
N ARG A 946 30.08 -4.68 13.40
CA ARG A 946 31.19 -3.92 13.98
C ARG A 946 30.82 -2.50 14.42
N GLY A 947 29.95 -1.80 13.66
CA GLY A 947 29.45 -0.48 14.07
C GLY A 947 28.57 -0.51 15.34
N ASN A 948 27.97 -1.65 15.68
CA ASN A 948 27.26 -1.80 16.96
C ASN A 948 28.22 -1.97 18.14
N LYS A 949 29.37 -2.64 17.95
CA LYS A 949 30.44 -2.72 18.97
C LYS A 949 30.96 -1.33 19.32
N VAL A 950 31.22 -0.52 18.28
CA VAL A 950 31.68 0.87 18.42
C VAL A 950 30.63 1.74 19.09
N LYS A 951 29.35 1.65 18.67
CA LYS A 951 28.25 2.34 19.35
C LYS A 951 28.14 1.98 20.84
N ASN A 952 28.24 0.69 21.17
CA ASN A 952 28.17 0.24 22.55
C ASN A 952 29.38 0.73 23.37
N ALA A 953 30.59 0.77 22.78
CA ALA A 953 31.78 1.34 23.39
C ALA A 953 31.63 2.85 23.69
N ILE A 954 31.09 3.61 22.74
CA ILE A 954 30.78 5.05 22.93
C ILE A 954 29.77 5.24 24.07
N LEU A 955 28.70 4.44 24.10
CA LEU A 955 27.70 4.48 25.18
C LEU A 955 28.26 4.07 26.55
N ALA A 956 29.30 3.24 26.58
CA ALA A 956 30.05 2.86 27.79
C ALA A 956 31.16 3.85 28.17
N GLY A 957 31.25 5.00 27.49
CA GLY A 957 32.21 6.08 27.78
C GLY A 957 33.65 5.81 27.35
N ALA A 958 33.90 4.81 26.48
CA ALA A 958 35.25 4.47 26.04
C ALA A 958 35.88 5.56 25.16
N LYS A 959 37.21 5.67 25.21
CA LYS A 959 38.03 6.59 24.39
C LYS A 959 38.46 6.04 23.04
N GLY A 960 38.40 4.72 22.85
CA GLY A 960 38.77 4.04 21.62
C GLY A 960 38.50 2.54 21.70
N ILE A 961 38.48 1.86 20.56
CA ILE A 961 38.25 0.41 20.51
C ILE A 961 39.10 -0.30 19.44
N ILE A 962 39.74 -1.39 19.87
CA ILE A 962 40.56 -2.29 19.08
C ILE A 962 39.73 -3.52 18.72
N LEU A 963 39.76 -3.94 17.45
CA LEU A 963 39.01 -5.10 16.96
C LEU A 963 39.96 -6.17 16.42
N TYR A 964 39.74 -7.45 16.78
CA TYR A 964 40.55 -8.56 16.26
C TYR A 964 39.71 -9.79 15.88
N SER A 965 40.19 -10.55 14.90
CA SER A 965 39.52 -11.74 14.36
C SER A 965 39.99 -13.00 15.10
N ASP A 966 39.39 -13.28 16.25
CA ASP A 966 39.73 -14.45 17.08
C ASP A 966 39.58 -15.77 16.29
N PRO A 967 40.56 -16.70 16.35
CA PRO A 967 40.47 -17.98 15.66
C PRO A 967 39.24 -18.82 16.05
N ALA A 968 38.60 -18.59 17.19
CA ALA A 968 37.36 -19.25 17.57
C ALA A 968 36.17 -18.96 16.62
N ASP A 969 36.17 -17.80 15.95
CA ASP A 969 35.12 -17.40 14.99
C ASP A 969 35.57 -17.49 13.52
N TYR A 970 36.88 -17.51 13.25
CA TYR A 970 37.46 -17.37 11.91
C TYR A 970 38.41 -18.50 11.48
N CYS A 971 38.52 -19.59 12.26
CA CYS A 971 39.30 -20.77 11.91
C CYS A 971 38.52 -22.07 12.19
N ALA A 972 38.40 -22.93 11.17
CA ALA A 972 37.84 -24.26 11.31
C ALA A 972 38.83 -25.23 12.00
N PRO A 973 38.39 -26.09 12.93
CA PRO A 973 39.26 -27.06 13.60
C PRO A 973 39.94 -28.02 12.60
N GLY A 974 41.23 -28.30 12.81
CA GLY A 974 42.02 -29.21 11.97
C GLY A 974 42.44 -28.67 10.59
N VAL A 975 41.98 -27.47 10.22
CA VAL A 975 42.35 -26.80 8.97
C VAL A 975 43.61 -25.96 9.19
N LYS A 976 44.53 -25.96 8.21
CA LYS A 976 45.72 -25.09 8.25
C LYS A 976 45.37 -23.64 7.88
N PRO A 977 46.10 -22.65 8.41
CA PRO A 977 46.05 -21.28 7.90
C PRO A 977 46.37 -21.22 6.40
N TYR A 978 45.87 -20.18 5.72
CA TYR A 978 46.27 -19.86 4.36
C TYR A 978 47.76 -19.45 4.32
N PRO A 979 48.57 -19.93 3.35
CA PRO A 979 48.18 -20.62 2.11
C PRO A 979 48.01 -22.15 2.18
N GLU A 980 48.47 -22.83 3.24
CA GLU A 980 48.38 -24.31 3.32
C GLU A 980 46.96 -24.83 3.64
N GLY A 981 46.01 -23.93 3.86
CA GLY A 981 44.59 -24.20 4.00
C GLY A 981 43.75 -22.93 3.85
N TRP A 982 42.58 -22.89 4.48
CA TRP A 982 41.58 -21.82 4.31
C TRP A 982 41.21 -21.11 5.63
N ASN A 983 41.95 -21.39 6.70
CA ASN A 983 41.84 -20.61 7.94
C ASN A 983 42.56 -19.26 7.81
N LEU A 984 42.09 -18.25 8.56
CA LEU A 984 42.72 -16.93 8.59
C LEU A 984 44.18 -17.04 9.09
N PRO A 985 45.18 -16.51 8.34
CA PRO A 985 46.55 -16.44 8.82
C PRO A 985 46.67 -15.46 9.99
N GLY A 986 47.59 -15.74 10.93
CA GLY A 986 47.63 -15.00 12.20
C GLY A 986 48.06 -13.54 12.15
N GLN A 987 48.71 -13.14 11.05
CA GLN A 987 48.98 -11.74 10.75
C GLN A 987 47.86 -11.07 9.93
N GLY A 988 46.83 -11.82 9.51
CA GLY A 988 45.72 -11.31 8.70
C GLY A 988 44.75 -10.42 9.50
N VAL A 989 44.25 -9.36 8.87
CA VAL A 989 43.41 -8.34 9.52
C VAL A 989 42.12 -8.07 8.76
N GLN A 990 40.99 -8.22 9.45
CA GLN A 990 39.69 -7.93 8.88
C GLN A 990 39.43 -6.41 8.81
N ARG A 991 39.31 -5.87 7.59
CA ARG A 991 38.89 -4.47 7.32
C ARG A 991 37.37 -4.35 7.20
N GLY A 992 36.87 -3.11 7.26
CA GLY A 992 35.46 -2.77 6.99
C GLY A 992 35.01 -1.47 7.67
N ASN A 993 33.81 -0.98 7.34
CA ASN A 993 33.26 0.26 7.88
C ASN A 993 32.63 0.10 9.27
N VAL A 994 32.68 1.16 10.09
CA VAL A 994 32.02 1.22 11.41
C VAL A 994 30.78 2.10 11.44
N LEU A 995 30.32 2.60 10.28
CA LEU A 995 29.12 3.43 10.14
C LEU A 995 27.89 2.75 10.70
N ASN A 996 27.14 3.45 11.55
CA ASN A 996 25.89 2.95 12.13
C ASN A 996 24.68 3.73 11.57
N LEU A 997 24.36 3.46 10.29
CA LEU A 997 23.42 4.23 9.48
C LEU A 997 21.98 3.66 9.40
N ASN A 998 21.72 2.46 9.93
CA ASN A 998 20.45 1.74 9.73
C ASN A 998 19.96 1.67 8.26
N GLY A 999 20.87 1.70 7.28
CA GLY A 999 20.56 1.62 5.84
C GLY A 999 20.48 2.96 5.10
N ALA A 1000 20.78 4.10 5.72
CA ALA A 1000 20.58 5.43 5.12
C ALA A 1000 21.49 5.82 3.93
N GLY A 1001 22.45 4.98 3.51
CA GLY A 1001 23.28 5.24 2.32
C GLY A 1001 24.54 6.07 2.60
N ASP A 1002 24.65 7.25 2.01
CA ASP A 1002 25.77 8.18 2.25
C ASP A 1002 25.57 8.95 3.56
N PRO A 1003 26.58 9.07 4.46
CA PRO A 1003 26.44 9.79 5.72
C PRO A 1003 26.07 11.27 5.59
N LEU A 1004 26.41 11.90 4.47
CA LEU A 1004 26.18 13.34 4.23
C LEU A 1004 24.87 13.61 3.48
N THR A 1005 24.33 12.63 2.75
CA THR A 1005 23.01 12.69 2.11
C THR A 1005 22.09 11.53 2.54
N PRO A 1006 21.81 11.36 3.85
CA PRO A 1006 21.07 10.19 4.36
C PRO A 1006 19.67 10.09 3.74
N GLY A 1007 19.37 8.95 3.10
CA GLY A 1007 18.10 8.69 2.42
C GLY A 1007 17.99 9.28 0.99
N TYR A 1008 19.04 9.95 0.49
CA TYR A 1008 19.04 10.62 -0.81
C TYR A 1008 20.24 10.18 -1.67
N PRO A 1009 20.13 10.23 -3.02
CA PRO A 1009 21.27 9.92 -3.89
C PRO A 1009 22.33 11.00 -3.79
N ALA A 1010 23.58 10.62 -3.52
CA ALA A 1010 24.71 11.55 -3.36
C ALA A 1010 25.18 12.13 -4.71
N LYS A 1011 24.35 12.97 -5.33
CA LYS A 1011 24.66 13.73 -6.55
C LYS A 1011 25.25 15.10 -6.21
N GLU A 1012 25.87 15.75 -7.19
CA GLU A 1012 26.49 17.07 -7.06
C GLU A 1012 25.50 18.16 -6.58
N TYR A 1013 24.24 18.09 -7.01
CA TYR A 1013 23.20 19.10 -6.73
C TYR A 1013 22.44 18.90 -5.41
N MET A 1014 22.75 17.85 -4.63
CA MET A 1014 22.05 17.58 -3.37
C MET A 1014 22.66 18.33 -2.19
N PHE A 1015 21.80 18.83 -1.29
CA PHE A 1015 22.24 19.35 0.01
C PHE A 1015 22.98 18.26 0.79
N ARG A 1016 24.09 18.64 1.42
CA ARG A 1016 24.99 17.76 2.16
C ARG A 1016 25.18 18.30 3.57
N LEU A 1017 25.16 17.40 4.54
CA LEU A 1017 25.63 17.69 5.89
C LEU A 1017 27.14 17.93 5.87
N ASP A 1018 27.63 18.75 6.80
CA ASP A 1018 29.06 18.83 7.09
C ASP A 1018 29.56 17.51 7.69
N VAL A 1019 30.85 17.22 7.54
CA VAL A 1019 31.42 15.92 7.96
C VAL A 1019 31.31 15.68 9.47
N SER A 1020 31.26 16.75 10.29
CA SER A 1020 30.99 16.68 11.73
C SER A 1020 29.57 16.20 12.06
N ASP A 1021 28.62 16.47 11.17
CA ASP A 1021 27.18 16.30 11.37
C ASP A 1021 26.65 15.06 10.62
N GLY A 1022 27.53 14.39 9.86
CA GLY A 1022 27.22 13.20 9.08
C GLY A 1022 26.73 12.04 9.94
N VAL A 1023 25.64 11.41 9.50
CA VAL A 1023 24.91 10.42 10.30
C VAL A 1023 25.75 9.19 10.57
N GLY A 1024 25.75 8.72 11.82
CA GLY A 1024 26.34 7.42 12.19
C GLY A 1024 27.87 7.32 12.11
N ILE A 1025 28.58 8.45 11.90
CA ILE A 1025 30.04 8.55 11.95
C ILE A 1025 30.52 8.28 13.39
N SER A 1026 31.65 7.59 13.55
CA SER A 1026 32.20 7.31 14.88
C SER A 1026 32.86 8.55 15.49
N THR A 1027 32.62 8.77 16.78
CA THR A 1027 33.27 9.84 17.56
C THR A 1027 34.55 9.37 18.28
N ILE A 1028 34.87 8.07 18.24
CA ILE A 1028 36.07 7.50 18.87
C ILE A 1028 36.96 6.78 17.84
N PRO A 1029 38.28 6.74 18.02
CA PRO A 1029 39.16 5.95 17.17
C PRO A 1029 38.88 4.45 17.25
N VAL A 1030 38.90 3.80 16.08
CA VAL A 1030 38.68 2.36 15.91
C VAL A 1030 39.76 1.77 15.02
N HIS A 1031 40.50 0.78 15.52
CA HIS A 1031 41.59 0.15 14.77
C HIS A 1031 41.49 -1.38 14.78
N PRO A 1032 41.56 -2.05 13.61
CA PRO A 1032 41.59 -3.50 13.55
C PRO A 1032 43.04 -4.01 13.56
N ILE A 1033 43.30 -5.07 14.32
CA ILE A 1033 44.62 -5.70 14.45
C ILE A 1033 44.57 -7.19 14.12
N SER A 1034 45.74 -7.79 13.89
CA SER A 1034 45.85 -9.23 13.65
C SER A 1034 45.62 -10.02 14.94
N TYR A 1035 45.31 -11.32 14.83
CA TYR A 1035 45.15 -12.13 16.04
C TYR A 1035 46.48 -12.49 16.71
N HIS A 1036 47.62 -12.42 16.00
CA HIS A 1036 48.94 -12.44 16.61
C HIS A 1036 49.21 -11.19 17.45
N ASP A 1037 48.93 -9.99 16.90
CA ASP A 1037 49.09 -8.73 17.66
C ASP A 1037 48.16 -8.73 18.90
N ALA A 1038 46.91 -9.20 18.73
CA ALA A 1038 45.95 -9.33 19.82
C ALA A 1038 46.40 -10.36 20.87
N GLU A 1039 47.06 -11.45 20.48
CA GLU A 1039 47.64 -12.42 21.41
C GLU A 1039 48.69 -11.76 22.30
N VAL A 1040 49.56 -10.91 21.75
CA VAL A 1040 50.56 -10.16 22.54
C VAL A 1040 49.87 -9.24 23.54
N LEU A 1041 48.91 -8.42 23.11
CA LEU A 1041 48.16 -7.53 24.00
C LEU A 1041 47.46 -8.31 25.13
N LEU A 1042 46.71 -9.37 24.79
CA LEU A 1042 45.90 -10.14 25.73
C LEU A 1042 46.73 -11.05 26.66
N ARG A 1043 47.95 -11.42 26.29
CA ARG A 1043 48.86 -12.21 27.13
C ARG A 1043 49.36 -11.45 28.35
N PHE A 1044 49.52 -10.14 28.22
CA PHE A 1044 50.06 -9.27 29.29
C PHE A 1044 48.99 -8.45 30.02
N MET A 1045 47.70 -8.61 29.68
CA MET A 1045 46.56 -8.01 30.38
C MET A 1045 46.55 -8.36 31.87
N GLY A 1046 46.42 -7.33 32.71
CA GLY A 1046 46.21 -7.46 34.15
C GLY A 1046 44.73 -7.60 34.54
N GLY A 1047 44.45 -7.42 35.83
CA GLY A 1047 43.09 -7.45 36.37
C GLY A 1047 42.44 -8.84 36.44
N SER A 1048 41.12 -8.86 36.60
CA SER A 1048 40.34 -10.09 36.81
C SER A 1048 40.34 -11.01 35.58
N ALA A 1049 40.33 -12.32 35.81
CA ALA A 1049 40.13 -13.31 34.75
C ALA A 1049 38.73 -13.19 34.12
N ALA A 1050 38.59 -13.57 32.85
CA ALA A 1050 37.30 -13.64 32.16
C ALA A 1050 36.24 -14.45 32.96
N PRO A 1051 35.00 -13.94 33.06
CA PRO A 1051 34.01 -14.43 34.03
C PRO A 1051 33.46 -15.82 33.72
N ASP A 1052 33.43 -16.24 32.46
CA ASP A 1052 32.99 -17.58 32.05
C ASP A 1052 33.60 -18.01 30.71
N LYS A 1053 33.30 -19.23 30.26
CA LYS A 1053 33.86 -19.80 29.01
C LYS A 1053 33.44 -19.05 27.74
N SER A 1054 32.29 -18.38 27.72
CA SER A 1054 31.84 -17.63 26.54
C SER A 1054 32.68 -16.39 26.25
N TRP A 1055 33.42 -15.91 27.24
CA TRP A 1055 34.37 -14.80 27.14
C TRP A 1055 35.75 -15.21 26.61
N LYS A 1056 36.03 -16.52 26.53
CA LYS A 1056 37.30 -17.04 26.01
C LYS A 1056 37.17 -17.36 24.52
N GLY A 1057 38.24 -17.11 23.78
CA GLY A 1057 38.40 -17.53 22.39
C GLY A 1057 39.41 -18.66 22.28
N ASN A 1058 40.09 -18.72 21.14
CA ASN A 1058 41.04 -19.80 20.82
C ASN A 1058 42.49 -19.31 20.69
N LEU A 1059 42.81 -18.15 21.29
CA LEU A 1059 44.19 -17.69 21.50
C LEU A 1059 44.77 -18.32 22.77
N ASN A 1060 46.09 -18.54 22.80
CA ASN A 1060 46.80 -19.16 23.92
C ASN A 1060 47.12 -18.13 25.02
N VAL A 1061 46.08 -17.54 25.60
CA VAL A 1061 46.15 -16.48 26.63
C VAL A 1061 45.14 -16.71 27.75
N SER A 1062 45.37 -16.10 28.91
CA SER A 1062 44.49 -16.23 30.09
C SER A 1062 43.08 -15.63 29.86
N TYR A 1063 42.98 -14.66 28.94
CA TYR A 1063 41.84 -13.75 28.76
C TYR A 1063 41.51 -13.01 30.07
N ASN A 1064 42.44 -12.19 30.54
CA ASN A 1064 42.17 -11.24 31.63
C ASN A 1064 41.45 -10.01 31.09
N VAL A 1065 40.61 -9.39 31.91
CA VAL A 1065 39.68 -8.33 31.52
C VAL A 1065 40.29 -6.93 31.65
N GLY A 1066 41.34 -6.75 32.44
CA GLY A 1066 41.90 -5.44 32.77
C GLY A 1066 41.18 -4.78 33.97
N PRO A 1067 41.30 -3.45 34.13
CA PRO A 1067 42.03 -2.53 33.25
C PRO A 1067 43.56 -2.70 33.33
N GLY A 1068 44.24 -2.47 32.22
CA GLY A 1068 45.70 -2.33 32.15
C GLY A 1068 46.48 -3.64 31.97
N PHE A 1069 47.80 -3.52 32.05
CA PHE A 1069 48.77 -4.62 31.91
C PHE A 1069 49.33 -5.04 33.28
N LEU A 1070 50.04 -6.17 33.35
CA LEU A 1070 50.70 -6.65 34.57
C LEU A 1070 51.89 -5.75 34.95
N ASP A 1071 52.08 -5.47 36.25
CA ASP A 1071 53.11 -4.56 36.79
C ASP A 1071 54.56 -4.87 36.32
N HIS A 1072 54.87 -6.13 36.06
CA HIS A 1072 56.21 -6.53 35.56
C HIS A 1072 56.44 -6.19 34.08
N TYR A 1073 55.39 -5.88 33.32
CA TYR A 1073 55.52 -5.54 31.90
C TYR A 1073 56.08 -4.12 31.68
N SER A 1074 55.89 -3.19 32.61
CA SER A 1074 56.46 -1.82 32.50
C SER A 1074 57.97 -1.76 32.76
N THR A 1075 58.58 -2.84 33.28
CA THR A 1075 59.97 -2.83 33.78
C THR A 1075 60.90 -3.88 33.14
N SER A 1076 60.43 -4.72 32.21
CA SER A 1076 61.27 -5.76 31.59
C SER A 1076 61.13 -5.90 30.06
N GLN A 1077 61.65 -4.91 29.33
CA GLN A 1077 62.42 -5.15 28.09
C GLN A 1077 63.23 -3.90 27.67
N SER A 1078 64.51 -3.92 28.04
CA SER A 1078 65.58 -3.09 27.49
C SER A 1078 66.45 -3.92 26.57
#